data_AF-A0A812YBT0-F1
#
_entry.id   AF-A0A812YBT0-F1
#
_cell.length_a   1.000
_cell.length_b   1.000
_cell.length_c   1.000
_cell.angle_alpha   90.00
_cell.angle_beta   90.00
_cell.angle_gamma   90.00
#
_symmetry.space_group_name_H-M   'P 1'
#
loop_
_entity.id
_entity.type
_entity.pdbx_description
1 polymer ?
#
loop_
_entity_poly.entity_id
_entity_poly.type
_entity_poly.pdbx_seq_one_letter_code
_entity_poly.pdbx_strand_id
1 'polypeptide(L)'
;MGRRKATVLSKACCCRWSAAISLSIAVGFALWQAAWLATEEAHDPRYLREARGAVVKAGQRENRSPTRSTQLSLALETTTSTSPRQIARTRTSQSPTQVVWEFCSGQFQTCECGGRMRWGTPDKFEVFEPKEAPWQCDFIALGDPAPGDNSKVCECEVLGARPREDLEWVFCASQFMLCECPGRIRWGNGKRWKILQHQHLQPVKCTTDLGDPAPGDAGKHCECEVDPASDFVSHLSPAVRKHSASPKVTSCDIFESAKQGEAWDREQWKAVAGLCSDPALDLNLPEAGADAMSVQSLASMVDAWISEGFSNNYARLYRDGWLEEAFVNFIGSSPSQTKWAQINEQLIRSVHLFSTRPIVVIHFGMVTPREWDPKKYPRLVVMHAAPFPTTVFRRFDLNKFRSLLIARVKTGIQLDSDQFVAPRVDELFGRAREEGSETYPLPILPVHFLKNEELPMYPGPQGGVTMSGGKSHVFDRYCRKGKCSVTTRWGHAHPTWTFWALPFVGTWLRRHLRDETLPAVSGPQTELRVTSIDVDEDLLNIGTWEERGQKQWCKYDVMDPSDFKILLHERVPPRSCNQPPPIGADAIFHPAGAALVFYTAHHAVDPNISASLIDQLDNRFRSGKLPPPVFFKGCFYQDGAALQQAHPDVRCLI
;
A
#
# COMPACT_ATOMS: atom_id res chain seq x y z
N MET A 1 -72.80 2.38 60.48
CA MET A 1 -73.59 3.55 60.02
C MET A 1 -72.66 4.55 59.34
N GLY A 2 -73.16 5.46 58.49
CA GLY A 2 -72.40 6.56 57.88
C GLY A 2 -72.09 6.39 56.37
N ARG A 3 -72.26 7.47 55.59
CA ARG A 3 -71.98 7.57 54.14
C ARG A 3 -71.32 8.93 53.82
N ARG A 4 -70.39 8.97 52.86
CA ARG A 4 -70.01 10.05 51.89
C ARG A 4 -68.81 9.47 51.07
N LYS A 5 -68.77 9.42 49.72
CA LYS A 5 -68.79 10.48 48.67
C LYS A 5 -67.67 11.52 48.85
N ALA A 6 -66.78 11.81 47.88
CA ALA A 6 -66.53 11.24 46.53
C ALA A 6 -64.99 11.06 46.32
N THR A 7 -64.27 11.16 45.18
CA THR A 7 -64.46 11.74 43.82
C THR A 7 -63.58 10.97 42.80
N VAL A 8 -63.35 11.48 41.57
CA VAL A 8 -62.57 10.87 40.47
C VAL A 8 -61.65 11.92 39.80
N LEU A 9 -60.61 11.46 39.07
CA LEU A 9 -59.61 12.16 38.19
C LEU A 9 -58.16 12.11 38.75
N SER A 10 -57.10 11.90 37.95
CA SER A 10 -57.01 11.63 36.49
C SER A 10 -55.87 10.66 36.13
N LYS A 11 -55.92 10.06 34.93
CA LYS A 11 -54.81 9.32 34.28
C LYS A 11 -54.47 9.97 32.94
N ALA A 12 -53.53 10.92 32.90
CA ALA A 12 -53.08 11.56 31.65
C ALA A 12 -51.68 12.20 31.75
N CYS A 13 -50.60 11.41 31.69
CA CYS A 13 -49.23 11.95 31.51
C CYS A 13 -48.24 11.00 30.81
N CYS A 14 -48.20 9.71 31.18
CA CYS A 14 -47.07 8.84 30.81
C CYS A 14 -46.90 8.54 29.30
N CYS A 15 -47.94 8.69 28.48
CA CYS A 15 -47.90 8.24 27.08
C CYS A 15 -47.18 9.19 26.10
N ARG A 16 -46.73 10.38 26.51
CA ARG A 16 -46.08 11.35 25.60
C ARG A 16 -44.55 11.25 25.52
N TRP A 17 -43.88 10.65 26.51
CA TRP A 17 -42.41 10.57 26.51
C TRP A 17 -41.86 9.42 25.64
N SER A 18 -42.46 8.23 25.69
CA SER A 18 -41.97 7.06 24.94
C SER A 18 -42.00 7.28 23.42
N ALA A 19 -43.01 8.00 22.91
CA ALA A 19 -43.14 8.27 21.47
C ALA A 19 -42.00 9.15 20.92
N ALA A 20 -41.53 10.14 21.69
CA ALA A 20 -40.43 11.01 21.28
C ALA A 20 -39.09 10.25 21.20
N ILE A 21 -38.83 9.38 22.17
CA ILE A 21 -37.59 8.59 22.23
C ILE A 21 -37.53 7.60 21.04
N SER A 22 -38.61 6.86 20.78
CA SER A 22 -38.66 5.93 19.64
C SER A 22 -38.52 6.65 18.30
N LEU A 23 -39.08 7.85 18.14
CA LEU A 23 -38.95 8.63 16.91
C LEU A 23 -37.51 9.11 16.70
N SER A 24 -36.83 9.60 17.75
CA SER A 24 -35.42 10.00 17.68
C SER A 24 -34.49 8.83 17.34
N ILE A 25 -34.74 7.64 17.88
CA ILE A 25 -33.96 6.43 17.56
C ILE A 25 -34.21 6.01 16.10
N ALA A 26 -35.47 6.00 15.64
CA ALA A 26 -35.80 5.66 14.25
C ALA A 26 -35.19 6.64 13.24
N VAL A 27 -35.22 7.95 13.52
CA VAL A 27 -34.58 8.97 12.67
C VAL A 27 -33.05 8.84 12.70
N GLY A 28 -32.44 8.57 13.87
CA GLY A 28 -31.01 8.31 13.98
C GLY A 28 -30.57 7.08 13.17
N PHE A 29 -31.33 5.99 13.24
CA PHE A 29 -31.05 4.77 12.47
C PHE A 29 -31.24 4.99 10.96
N ALA A 30 -32.30 5.69 10.55
CA ALA A 30 -32.54 6.02 9.14
C ALA A 30 -31.46 6.95 8.55
N LEU A 31 -30.98 7.94 9.33
CA LEU A 31 -29.87 8.81 8.90
C LEU A 31 -28.54 8.06 8.83
N TRP A 32 -28.27 7.15 9.77
CA TRP A 32 -27.08 6.28 9.72
C TRP A 32 -27.13 5.33 8.53
N GLN A 33 -28.27 4.69 8.27
CA GLN A 33 -28.47 3.78 7.14
C GLN A 33 -28.44 4.49 5.78
N ALA A 34 -28.94 5.73 5.70
CA ALA A 34 -28.82 6.57 4.51
C ALA A 34 -27.37 7.02 4.26
N ALA A 35 -26.61 7.35 5.33
CA ALA A 35 -25.19 7.66 5.22
C ALA A 35 -24.37 6.45 4.79
N TRP A 36 -24.69 5.25 5.29
CA TRP A 36 -24.06 3.98 4.91
C TRP A 36 -24.27 3.67 3.42
N LEU A 37 -25.52 3.69 2.94
CA LEU A 37 -25.85 3.45 1.53
C LEU A 37 -25.15 4.47 0.60
N ALA A 38 -25.11 5.74 0.99
CA ALA A 38 -24.40 6.79 0.26
C ALA A 38 -22.87 6.60 0.20
N THR A 39 -22.29 5.69 1.00
CA THR A 39 -20.86 5.33 0.95
C THR A 39 -20.55 4.02 0.21
N GLU A 40 -21.51 3.10 0.04
CA GLU A 40 -21.29 1.82 -0.67
C GLU A 40 -21.70 1.85 -2.16
N GLU A 41 -22.73 2.61 -2.56
CA GLU A 41 -23.28 2.57 -3.93
C GLU A 41 -22.40 3.27 -5.01
N ALA A 42 -21.13 3.53 -4.73
CA ALA A 42 -20.19 4.24 -5.63
C ALA A 42 -19.52 3.36 -6.72
N HIS A 43 -19.88 2.07 -6.83
CA HIS A 43 -19.07 1.07 -7.55
C HIS A 43 -19.73 0.27 -8.70
N ASP A 44 -20.99 0.53 -9.10
CA ASP A 44 -21.52 0.03 -10.40
C ASP A 44 -21.82 1.19 -11.38
N PRO A 45 -21.11 1.29 -12.53
CA PRO A 45 -21.30 2.38 -13.49
C PRO A 45 -22.65 2.35 -14.24
N ARG A 46 -23.48 1.31 -14.09
CA ARG A 46 -24.72 1.14 -14.87
C ARG A 46 -25.90 1.96 -14.38
N TYR A 47 -25.92 2.43 -13.13
CA TYR A 47 -27.05 3.19 -12.56
C TYR A 47 -27.00 4.71 -12.76
N LEU A 48 -25.91 5.26 -13.29
CA LEU A 48 -25.67 6.71 -13.43
C LEU A 48 -26.58 7.45 -14.46
N ARG A 49 -27.60 6.79 -15.04
CA ARG A 49 -28.44 7.37 -16.11
C ARG A 49 -29.78 7.96 -15.64
N GLU A 50 -30.25 7.65 -14.42
CA GLU A 50 -31.59 8.09 -13.95
C GLU A 50 -31.56 9.13 -12.79
N ALA A 51 -30.43 9.31 -12.11
CA ALA A 51 -30.35 10.15 -10.89
C ALA A 51 -30.28 11.68 -11.12
N ARG A 52 -30.46 12.20 -12.35
CA ARG A 52 -30.44 13.65 -12.66
C ARG A 52 -31.84 14.27 -12.57
N GLY A 53 -32.43 14.30 -11.36
CA GLY A 53 -33.86 14.63 -11.21
C GLY A 53 -34.34 15.36 -9.95
N ALA A 54 -33.48 15.76 -9.00
CA ALA A 54 -33.94 16.40 -7.76
C ALA A 54 -32.93 17.37 -7.09
N VAL A 55 -33.46 18.15 -6.13
CA VAL A 55 -32.76 18.99 -5.14
C VAL A 55 -31.96 20.20 -5.69
N VAL A 56 -32.68 21.30 -5.86
CA VAL A 56 -32.12 22.67 -5.76
C VAL A 56 -32.78 23.38 -4.58
N LYS A 57 -32.02 24.23 -3.87
CA LYS A 57 -32.40 25.13 -2.73
C LYS A 57 -32.42 24.53 -1.31
N ALA A 58 -31.28 24.64 -0.61
CA ALA A 58 -31.13 25.19 0.76
C ALA A 58 -29.64 25.16 1.15
N GLY A 59 -29.03 26.15 1.82
CA GLY A 59 -29.48 27.48 2.24
C GLY A 59 -28.28 28.39 2.55
N GLN A 60 -28.49 29.69 2.77
CA GLN A 60 -27.42 30.68 3.05
C GLN A 60 -27.33 31.06 4.55
N ARG A 61 -26.20 31.66 4.95
CA ARG A 61 -25.82 32.19 6.28
C ARG A 61 -25.33 31.11 7.26
N GLU A 62 -24.43 31.40 8.22
CA GLU A 62 -23.92 32.69 8.72
C GLU A 62 -22.39 32.87 8.59
N ASN A 63 -21.93 34.13 8.58
CA ASN A 63 -20.52 34.50 8.79
C ASN A 63 -20.30 34.95 10.24
N ARG A 64 -19.30 34.39 10.94
CA ARG A 64 -18.72 34.98 12.17
C ARG A 64 -17.21 34.73 12.23
N SER A 65 -16.43 35.80 12.24
CA SER A 65 -14.98 35.77 12.41
C SER A 65 -14.56 35.80 13.89
N PRO A 66 -13.43 35.17 14.27
CA PRO A 66 -12.70 35.50 15.49
C PRO A 66 -11.41 36.29 15.19
N THR A 67 -11.36 37.51 15.74
CA THR A 67 -10.20 38.25 16.26
C THR A 67 -8.74 37.81 15.95
N ARG A 68 -7.98 38.80 15.45
CA ARG A 68 -6.54 39.07 15.68
C ARG A 68 -5.78 38.14 16.66
N SER A 69 -4.65 37.62 16.20
CA SER A 69 -3.51 37.25 17.05
C SER A 69 -2.38 38.27 16.88
N THR A 70 -1.52 38.43 17.89
CA THR A 70 -0.50 39.48 17.98
C THR A 70 0.87 38.95 17.52
N GLN A 71 1.49 39.57 16.50
CA GLN A 71 2.88 39.27 16.17
C GLN A 71 3.83 39.99 17.14
N LEU A 72 4.73 39.22 17.79
CA LEU A 72 5.93 39.78 18.40
C LEU A 72 7.02 39.90 17.33
N SER A 73 7.51 41.12 17.11
CA SER A 73 8.70 41.37 16.30
C SER A 73 9.94 41.33 17.18
N LEU A 74 10.77 40.29 17.05
CA LEU A 74 12.12 40.28 17.62
C LEU A 74 13.06 41.05 16.69
N ALA A 75 13.79 42.02 17.24
CA ALA A 75 14.81 42.76 16.49
C ALA A 75 16.05 41.87 16.30
N LEU A 76 16.62 41.88 15.10
CA LEU A 76 17.93 41.31 14.81
C LEU A 76 18.92 42.45 14.53
N GLU A 77 20.11 42.36 15.11
CA GLU A 77 21.10 43.43 15.07
C GLU A 77 21.81 43.50 13.70
N THR A 78 21.92 44.70 13.14
CA THR A 78 22.61 44.96 11.88
C THR A 78 24.09 45.30 12.12
N THR A 79 24.99 44.35 11.91
CA THR A 79 26.43 44.61 11.84
C THR A 79 26.85 44.94 10.40
N THR A 80 27.34 46.17 10.21
CA THR A 80 27.83 46.65 8.92
C THR A 80 29.32 46.32 8.73
N SER A 81 29.67 45.74 7.59
CA SER A 81 31.06 45.57 7.15
C SER A 81 31.18 45.84 5.65
N THR A 82 32.03 46.78 5.27
CA THR A 82 32.15 47.31 3.91
C THR A 82 33.41 46.80 3.22
N SER A 83 33.29 46.30 1.99
CA SER A 83 34.43 46.12 1.09
C SER A 83 33.99 46.16 -0.39
N PRO A 84 34.49 47.09 -1.21
CA PRO A 84 34.06 47.25 -2.60
C PRO A 84 34.83 46.33 -3.56
N ARG A 85 34.26 45.17 -3.90
CA ARG A 85 34.72 44.40 -5.07
C ARG A 85 34.13 45.00 -6.35
N GLN A 86 34.99 45.46 -7.25
CA GLN A 86 34.59 45.90 -8.60
C GLN A 86 34.06 44.70 -9.39
N ILE A 87 32.75 44.69 -9.68
CA ILE A 87 32.16 43.74 -10.62
C ILE A 87 32.26 44.33 -12.03
N ALA A 88 33.06 43.72 -12.89
CA ALA A 88 33.05 44.02 -14.32
C ALA A 88 31.67 43.65 -14.89
N ARG A 89 30.99 44.61 -15.53
CA ARG A 89 29.72 44.37 -16.22
C ARG A 89 29.97 43.63 -17.54
N THR A 90 30.19 42.32 -17.45
CA THR A 90 30.12 41.44 -18.62
C THR A 90 28.71 41.55 -19.21
N ARG A 91 28.60 42.10 -20.41
CA ARG A 91 27.33 42.36 -21.09
C ARG A 91 26.77 41.04 -21.60
N THR A 92 25.99 40.35 -20.76
CA THR A 92 25.34 39.08 -21.11
C THR A 92 24.49 39.27 -22.35
N SER A 93 24.92 38.65 -23.46
CA SER A 93 24.10 38.50 -24.65
C SER A 93 22.87 37.70 -24.27
N GLN A 94 21.70 38.33 -24.28
CA GLN A 94 20.44 37.60 -24.15
C GLN A 94 20.25 36.83 -25.46
N SER A 95 20.52 35.53 -25.41
CA SER A 95 20.13 34.61 -26.48
C SER A 95 18.64 34.81 -26.80
N PRO A 96 18.24 34.85 -28.08
CA PRO A 96 16.84 35.03 -28.43
C PRO A 96 16.00 33.94 -27.77
N THR A 97 14.85 34.31 -27.22
CA THR A 97 13.95 33.37 -26.55
C THR A 97 13.47 32.32 -27.54
N GLN A 98 13.97 31.09 -27.39
CA GLN A 98 13.60 29.98 -28.25
C GLN A 98 12.12 29.65 -28.07
N VAL A 99 11.41 29.52 -29.18
CA VAL A 99 10.01 29.08 -29.21
C VAL A 99 9.96 27.57 -28.96
N VAL A 100 9.21 27.15 -27.96
CA VAL A 100 8.92 25.75 -27.65
C VAL A 100 7.43 25.49 -27.90
N TRP A 101 7.13 24.33 -28.49
CA TRP A 101 5.77 23.87 -28.75
C TRP A 101 5.46 22.67 -27.85
N GLU A 102 4.27 22.65 -27.25
CA GLU A 102 3.89 21.66 -26.24
C GLU A 102 2.53 21.02 -26.55
N PHE A 103 2.44 19.69 -26.56
CA PHE A 103 1.19 18.97 -26.81
C PHE A 103 0.06 19.43 -25.88
N CYS A 104 -1.05 19.83 -26.49
CA CYS A 104 -2.23 20.33 -25.82
C CYS A 104 -3.36 19.29 -25.85
N SER A 105 -3.73 18.82 -27.05
CA SER A 105 -4.78 17.80 -27.22
C SER A 105 -4.73 17.13 -28.60
N GLY A 106 -5.40 15.98 -28.72
CA GLY A 106 -5.46 15.20 -29.96
C GLY A 106 -6.59 15.63 -30.91
N GLN A 107 -6.62 15.04 -32.10
CA GLN A 107 -7.70 15.22 -33.06
C GLN A 107 -9.10 15.02 -32.43
N PHE A 108 -10.04 15.91 -32.76
CA PHE A 108 -11.41 16.02 -32.24
C PHE A 108 -11.53 16.40 -30.75
N GLN A 109 -10.49 16.97 -30.14
CA GLN A 109 -10.53 17.52 -28.77
C GLN A 109 -10.47 19.06 -28.79
N THR A 110 -10.71 19.70 -27.64
CA THR A 110 -10.46 21.15 -27.48
C THR A 110 -9.06 21.41 -26.94
N CYS A 111 -8.55 22.63 -27.11
CA CYS A 111 -7.24 23.07 -26.62
C CYS A 111 -7.28 24.52 -26.15
N GLU A 112 -6.57 24.86 -25.08
CA GLU A 112 -6.46 26.21 -24.54
C GLU A 112 -4.99 26.65 -24.52
N CYS A 113 -4.62 27.55 -25.45
CA CYS A 113 -3.29 28.15 -25.56
C CYS A 113 -3.34 29.63 -25.19
N GLY A 114 -2.40 30.08 -24.34
CA GLY A 114 -2.16 31.51 -24.09
C GLY A 114 -1.22 32.19 -25.10
N GLY A 115 -0.54 31.40 -25.94
CA GLY A 115 0.28 31.85 -27.06
C GLY A 115 -0.29 31.39 -28.40
N ARG A 116 0.56 31.32 -29.44
CA ARG A 116 0.19 30.70 -30.71
C ARG A 116 -0.13 29.21 -30.54
N MET A 117 -0.82 28.64 -31.51
CA MET A 117 -1.17 27.22 -31.55
C MET A 117 -0.69 26.64 -32.88
N ARG A 118 -0.21 25.40 -32.90
CA ARG A 118 0.07 24.66 -34.14
C ARG A 118 -0.68 23.34 -34.21
N TRP A 119 -1.17 23.01 -35.39
CA TRP A 119 -2.01 21.84 -35.65
C TRP A 119 -1.42 21.01 -36.79
N GLY A 120 -1.35 19.68 -36.62
CA GLY A 120 -0.77 18.77 -37.62
C GLY A 120 -0.05 17.56 -37.02
N THR A 121 0.89 16.99 -37.77
CA THR A 121 1.68 15.81 -37.39
C THR A 121 3.15 16.21 -37.17
N PRO A 122 4.00 15.37 -36.54
CA PRO A 122 5.41 15.69 -36.30
C PRO A 122 6.20 16.18 -37.52
N ASP A 123 5.88 15.65 -38.72
CA ASP A 123 6.52 16.02 -39.99
C ASP A 123 5.93 17.29 -40.63
N LYS A 124 4.71 17.70 -40.25
CA LYS A 124 4.00 18.84 -40.87
C LYS A 124 2.95 19.45 -39.95
N PHE A 125 3.22 20.68 -39.50
CA PHE A 125 2.31 21.53 -38.76
C PHE A 125 1.95 22.81 -39.53
N GLU A 126 0.72 23.29 -39.32
CA GLU A 126 0.28 24.65 -39.65
C GLU A 126 0.20 25.47 -38.35
N VAL A 127 0.52 26.77 -38.41
CA VAL A 127 0.64 27.65 -37.22
C VAL A 127 -0.43 28.74 -37.25
N PHE A 128 -1.09 28.94 -36.12
CA PHE A 128 -2.23 29.82 -35.93
C PHE A 128 -1.90 30.85 -34.84
N GLU A 129 -2.17 32.12 -35.15
CA GLU A 129 -1.99 33.25 -34.21
C GLU A 129 -3.04 33.20 -33.07
N PRO A 130 -2.77 33.81 -31.89
CA PRO A 130 -3.61 33.60 -30.71
C PRO A 130 -5.02 34.17 -30.89
N LYS A 131 -6.02 33.46 -30.36
CA LYS A 131 -7.42 33.90 -30.31
C LYS A 131 -8.02 33.54 -28.94
N GLU A 132 -9.19 34.10 -28.63
CA GLU A 132 -9.92 33.74 -27.41
C GLU A 132 -10.25 32.24 -27.40
N ALA A 133 -9.86 31.56 -26.31
CA ALA A 133 -9.94 30.11 -26.15
C ALA A 133 -11.40 29.65 -25.89
N PRO A 134 -11.75 28.37 -26.18
CA PRO A 134 -10.89 27.28 -26.65
C PRO A 134 -10.75 27.17 -28.17
N TRP A 135 -9.63 26.60 -28.61
CA TRP A 135 -9.47 26.01 -29.94
C TRP A 135 -10.19 24.66 -30.02
N GLN A 136 -10.69 24.29 -31.20
CA GLN A 136 -11.17 22.94 -31.48
C GLN A 136 -10.22 22.30 -32.50
N CYS A 137 -9.65 21.16 -32.13
CA CYS A 137 -8.51 20.53 -32.79
C CYS A 137 -8.98 19.48 -33.79
N ASP A 138 -9.64 19.94 -34.85
CA ASP A 138 -10.06 19.08 -35.95
C ASP A 138 -9.91 19.77 -37.31
N PHE A 139 -10.02 18.97 -38.36
CA PHE A 139 -9.77 19.41 -39.73
C PHE A 139 -10.91 20.27 -40.32
N ILE A 140 -12.05 20.38 -39.65
CA ILE A 140 -13.16 21.25 -40.06
C ILE A 140 -12.90 22.67 -39.53
N ALA A 141 -12.42 22.78 -38.29
CA ALA A 141 -12.09 24.03 -37.64
C ALA A 141 -10.73 24.63 -38.06
N LEU A 142 -9.75 23.78 -38.40
CA LEU A 142 -8.35 24.18 -38.62
C LEU A 142 -7.77 23.74 -39.98
N GLY A 143 -8.57 23.11 -40.85
CA GLY A 143 -8.09 22.49 -42.09
C GLY A 143 -7.31 21.19 -41.86
N ASP A 144 -7.03 20.45 -42.94
CA ASP A 144 -6.22 19.23 -42.87
C ASP A 144 -4.79 19.45 -43.39
N PRO A 145 -3.81 19.74 -42.51
CA PRO A 145 -2.41 19.86 -42.92
C PRO A 145 -1.80 18.50 -43.34
N ALA A 146 -2.36 17.37 -42.91
CA ALA A 146 -1.88 16.02 -43.21
C ALA A 146 -3.04 15.08 -43.62
N PRO A 147 -3.59 15.23 -44.85
CA PRO A 147 -4.76 14.48 -45.29
C PRO A 147 -4.57 12.96 -45.21
N GLY A 148 -5.51 12.28 -44.57
CA GLY A 148 -5.49 10.82 -44.37
C GLY A 148 -4.74 10.35 -43.13
N ASP A 149 -3.96 11.21 -42.46
CA ASP A 149 -3.28 10.87 -41.21
C ASP A 149 -4.18 11.17 -39.99
N ASN A 150 -4.43 10.17 -39.14
CA ASN A 150 -5.25 10.27 -37.92
C ASN A 150 -4.41 10.49 -36.65
N SER A 151 -3.13 10.83 -36.78
CA SER A 151 -2.21 11.15 -35.67
C SER A 151 -2.10 12.65 -35.37
N LYS A 152 -2.92 13.49 -36.01
CA LYS A 152 -2.86 14.95 -35.85
C LYS A 152 -3.12 15.42 -34.41
N VAL A 153 -2.37 16.43 -33.98
CA VAL A 153 -2.39 17.02 -32.63
C VAL A 153 -2.38 18.54 -32.67
N CYS A 154 -2.94 19.17 -31.64
CA CYS A 154 -2.73 20.57 -31.30
C CYS A 154 -1.59 20.72 -30.31
N GLU A 155 -0.73 21.72 -30.52
CA GLU A 155 0.35 22.10 -29.61
C GLU A 155 0.37 23.62 -29.39
N CYS A 156 0.66 24.06 -28.16
CA CYS A 156 0.74 25.49 -27.82
C CYS A 156 2.19 25.99 -27.85
N GLU A 157 2.39 27.23 -28.30
CA GLU A 157 3.63 27.98 -28.08
C GLU A 157 3.75 28.39 -26.61
N VAL A 158 4.92 28.15 -26.02
CA VAL A 158 5.26 28.58 -24.66
C VAL A 158 6.51 29.46 -24.70
N LEU A 159 6.34 30.74 -24.42
CA LEU A 159 7.43 31.73 -24.40
C LEU A 159 8.21 31.68 -23.09
N GLY A 160 9.54 31.76 -23.18
CA GLY A 160 10.42 31.97 -22.02
C GLY A 160 10.89 30.70 -21.30
N ALA A 161 10.48 29.50 -21.75
CA ALA A 161 11.19 28.29 -21.37
C ALA A 161 12.63 28.34 -21.92
N ARG A 162 13.63 28.08 -21.06
CA ARG A 162 14.93 27.61 -21.57
C ARG A 162 14.69 26.29 -22.33
N PRO A 163 15.55 25.91 -23.30
CA PRO A 163 15.60 24.53 -23.78
C PRO A 163 15.75 23.60 -22.57
N ARG A 164 14.69 22.85 -22.25
CA ARG A 164 14.57 22.02 -21.05
C ARG A 164 15.18 20.63 -21.27
N GLU A 165 16.31 20.60 -21.97
CA GLU A 165 17.04 19.37 -22.33
C GLU A 165 17.59 18.65 -21.09
N ASP A 166 17.82 19.40 -20.01
CA ASP A 166 18.23 18.90 -18.69
C ASP A 166 17.09 18.29 -17.85
N LEU A 167 15.80 18.40 -18.23
CA LEU A 167 14.70 17.95 -17.36
C LEU A 167 14.41 16.44 -17.48
N GLU A 168 14.31 15.78 -16.33
CA GLU A 168 14.03 14.34 -16.24
C GLU A 168 12.52 14.10 -16.07
N TRP A 169 11.90 13.40 -17.02
CA TRP A 169 10.58 12.79 -16.81
C TRP A 169 10.77 11.44 -16.11
N VAL A 170 10.22 11.32 -14.90
CA VAL A 170 10.35 10.14 -14.01
C VAL A 170 8.99 9.53 -13.67
N PHE A 171 8.97 8.24 -13.38
CA PHE A 171 7.72 7.54 -13.02
C PHE A 171 7.13 8.10 -11.72
N CYS A 172 5.85 8.48 -11.76
CA CYS A 172 5.15 9.05 -10.61
C CYS A 172 4.13 8.09 -10.00
N ALA A 173 3.20 7.57 -10.82
CA ALA A 173 2.12 6.71 -10.36
C ALA A 173 1.48 5.88 -11.50
N SER A 174 1.15 4.62 -11.24
CA SER A 174 0.39 3.75 -12.16
C SER A 174 -1.02 4.28 -12.43
N GLN A 175 -1.71 3.71 -13.43
CA GLN A 175 -3.14 3.93 -13.60
C GLN A 175 -3.93 3.69 -12.29
N PHE A 176 -4.93 4.53 -12.06
CA PHE A 176 -5.79 4.65 -10.86
C PHE A 176 -5.13 5.16 -9.57
N MET A 177 -3.80 5.25 -9.50
CA MET A 177 -3.07 5.79 -8.35
C MET A 177 -3.00 7.33 -8.35
N LEU A 178 -2.52 7.92 -7.26
CA LEU A 178 -2.30 9.37 -7.14
C LEU A 178 -0.84 9.73 -7.46
N CYS A 179 -0.65 10.77 -8.29
CA CYS A 179 0.62 11.42 -8.56
C CYS A 179 0.59 12.88 -8.07
N GLU A 180 1.48 13.26 -7.17
CA GLU A 180 1.78 14.66 -6.89
C GLU A 180 3.18 15.01 -7.41
N CYS A 181 3.33 16.19 -8.03
CA CYS A 181 4.57 16.62 -8.68
C CYS A 181 4.77 18.13 -8.49
N PRO A 182 6.00 18.60 -8.22
CA PRO A 182 6.32 20.03 -8.19
C PRO A 182 6.39 20.63 -9.61
N GLY A 183 6.82 19.86 -10.60
CA GLY A 183 6.78 20.22 -12.01
C GLY A 183 5.46 19.86 -12.68
N ARG A 184 5.48 19.72 -14.00
CA ARG A 184 4.32 19.25 -14.78
C ARG A 184 4.12 17.75 -14.63
N ILE A 185 2.88 17.29 -14.81
CA ILE A 185 2.56 15.87 -14.89
C ILE A 185 2.19 15.55 -16.35
N ARG A 186 2.62 14.40 -16.86
CA ARG A 186 2.11 13.84 -18.12
C ARG A 186 1.49 12.48 -17.89
N TRP A 187 0.37 12.24 -18.55
CA TRP A 187 -0.42 11.00 -18.50
C TRP A 187 -0.36 10.29 -19.84
N GLY A 188 -0.21 8.97 -19.84
CA GLY A 188 -0.12 8.16 -21.07
C GLY A 188 0.93 7.06 -20.97
N ASN A 189 1.61 6.78 -22.07
CA ASN A 189 2.70 5.80 -22.12
C ASN A 189 3.78 6.22 -23.14
N GLY A 190 4.87 5.45 -23.24
CA GLY A 190 6.03 5.77 -24.09
C GLY A 190 5.75 6.01 -25.58
N LYS A 191 4.56 5.71 -26.10
CA LYS A 191 4.14 6.03 -27.48
C LYS A 191 3.34 7.33 -27.58
N ARG A 192 2.56 7.69 -26.55
CA ARG A 192 1.64 8.85 -26.55
C ARG A 192 1.46 9.42 -25.13
N TRP A 193 1.70 10.71 -25.00
CA TRP A 193 1.60 11.46 -23.75
C TRP A 193 0.69 12.67 -23.88
N LYS A 194 -0.14 12.92 -22.87
CA LYS A 194 -0.85 14.18 -22.65
C LYS A 194 -0.21 14.91 -21.46
N ILE A 195 0.30 16.11 -21.68
CA ILE A 195 0.73 16.99 -20.58
C ILE A 195 -0.53 17.54 -19.90
N LEU A 196 -0.54 17.54 -18.57
CA LEU A 196 -1.67 17.98 -17.76
C LEU A 196 -1.47 19.42 -17.31
N GLN A 197 -2.43 20.28 -17.63
CA GLN A 197 -2.56 21.59 -16.99
C GLN A 197 -3.05 21.38 -15.55
N HIS A 198 -2.13 21.38 -14.59
CA HIS A 198 -2.41 21.14 -13.17
C HIS A 198 -1.84 22.27 -12.29
N GLN A 199 -2.43 22.48 -11.11
CA GLN A 199 -1.92 23.44 -10.14
C GLN A 199 -0.84 22.78 -9.29
N HIS A 200 0.39 23.33 -9.32
CA HIS A 200 1.56 22.81 -8.61
C HIS A 200 1.22 22.29 -7.20
N LEU A 201 1.70 21.08 -6.88
CA LEU A 201 1.48 20.38 -5.59
C LEU A 201 0.01 19.98 -5.29
N GLN A 202 -0.87 19.86 -6.30
CA GLN A 202 -2.13 19.13 -6.13
C GLN A 202 -1.99 17.67 -6.61
N PRO A 203 -2.39 16.67 -5.80
CA PRO A 203 -2.41 15.27 -6.24
C PRO A 203 -3.40 15.03 -7.39
N VAL A 204 -2.91 14.48 -8.49
CA VAL A 204 -3.71 14.07 -9.65
C VAL A 204 -3.96 12.56 -9.60
N LYS A 205 -5.21 12.13 -9.75
CA LYS A 205 -5.53 10.70 -9.92
C LYS A 205 -5.34 10.29 -11.38
N CYS A 206 -4.47 9.32 -11.61
CA CYS A 206 -4.00 8.91 -12.93
C CYS A 206 -5.01 8.00 -13.63
N THR A 207 -6.12 8.57 -14.11
CA THR A 207 -7.24 7.84 -14.72
C THR A 207 -7.51 8.27 -16.16
N THR A 208 -8.34 7.50 -16.85
CA THR A 208 -8.92 7.86 -18.16
C THR A 208 -9.79 9.13 -18.13
N ASP A 209 -10.18 9.62 -16.96
CA ASP A 209 -10.95 10.87 -16.79
C ASP A 209 -10.11 12.11 -17.15
N LEU A 210 -8.78 11.97 -17.15
CA LEU A 210 -7.83 12.95 -17.70
C LEU A 210 -7.87 13.03 -19.25
N GLY A 211 -8.68 12.18 -19.88
CA GLY A 211 -8.62 11.81 -21.30
C GLY A 211 -7.71 10.60 -21.52
N ASP A 212 -8.01 9.76 -22.50
CA ASP A 212 -7.19 8.59 -22.84
C ASP A 212 -6.32 8.86 -24.09
N PRO A 213 -5.01 9.12 -23.93
CA PRO A 213 -4.10 9.31 -25.08
C PRO A 213 -3.72 7.99 -25.77
N ALA A 214 -3.94 6.84 -25.13
CA ALA A 214 -3.65 5.51 -25.67
C ALA A 214 -4.82 4.54 -25.41
N PRO A 215 -5.97 4.68 -26.10
CA PRO A 215 -7.13 3.81 -25.93
C PRO A 215 -6.81 2.33 -26.12
N GLY A 216 -7.32 1.48 -25.23
CA GLY A 216 -7.07 0.03 -25.23
C GLY A 216 -5.71 -0.40 -24.63
N ASP A 217 -4.78 0.52 -24.41
CA ASP A 217 -3.48 0.23 -23.80
C ASP A 217 -3.57 0.32 -22.26
N ALA A 218 -3.24 -0.77 -21.56
CA ALA A 218 -3.25 -0.83 -20.09
C ALA A 218 -1.95 -0.27 -19.45
N GLY A 219 -0.91 -0.02 -20.25
CA GLY A 219 0.39 0.47 -19.81
C GLY A 219 0.43 1.94 -19.38
N LYS A 220 -0.73 2.58 -19.21
CA LYS A 220 -0.82 4.01 -18.92
C LYS A 220 -0.44 4.35 -17.48
N HIS A 221 0.25 5.47 -17.32
CA HIS A 221 0.71 5.97 -16.03
C HIS A 221 0.94 7.49 -16.07
N CYS A 222 1.13 8.08 -14.89
CA CYS A 222 1.65 9.43 -14.75
C CYS A 222 3.17 9.41 -14.61
N GLU A 223 3.83 10.32 -15.33
CA GLU A 223 5.20 10.73 -15.09
C GLU A 223 5.25 12.19 -14.60
N CYS A 224 6.20 12.49 -13.73
CA CYS A 224 6.48 13.81 -13.19
C CYS A 224 7.68 14.44 -13.91
N GLU A 225 7.58 15.71 -14.29
CA GLU A 225 8.70 16.52 -14.77
C GLU A 225 9.52 17.01 -13.58
N VAL A 226 10.80 16.65 -13.53
CA VAL A 226 11.72 17.00 -12.45
C VAL A 226 12.92 17.75 -13.00
N ASP A 227 13.30 18.82 -12.30
CA ASP A 227 14.57 19.53 -12.49
C ASP A 227 15.67 18.83 -11.65
N PRO A 228 16.71 18.23 -12.28
CA PRO A 228 17.80 17.56 -11.56
C PRO A 228 18.57 18.43 -10.57
N ALA A 229 18.49 19.77 -10.68
CA ALA A 229 19.12 20.71 -9.77
C ALA A 229 18.21 21.14 -8.60
N SER A 230 17.00 20.59 -8.47
CA SER A 230 16.04 20.97 -7.43
C SER A 230 16.14 20.13 -6.14
N ASP A 231 15.82 20.75 -5.00
CA ASP A 231 15.72 20.11 -3.67
C ASP A 231 14.71 18.94 -3.57
N PHE A 232 13.95 18.68 -4.65
CA PHE A 232 13.08 17.51 -4.77
C PHE A 232 13.88 16.22 -5.04
N VAL A 233 15.01 16.34 -5.76
CA VAL A 233 15.76 15.19 -6.29
C VAL A 233 16.50 14.41 -5.21
N SER A 234 16.92 15.06 -4.12
CA SER A 234 17.53 14.41 -2.95
C SER A 234 16.54 13.56 -2.12
N HIS A 235 15.24 13.66 -2.40
CA HIS A 235 14.19 12.79 -1.84
C HIS A 235 13.59 11.82 -2.88
N LEU A 236 13.94 11.98 -4.16
CA LEU A 236 13.41 11.19 -5.27
C LEU A 236 13.98 9.77 -5.23
N SER A 237 13.11 8.78 -5.38
CA SER A 237 13.46 7.36 -5.43
C SER A 237 14.48 7.10 -6.53
N PRO A 238 15.68 6.54 -6.21
CA PRO A 238 16.64 6.10 -7.23
C PRO A 238 16.07 5.12 -8.26
N ALA A 239 14.98 4.42 -7.91
CA ALA A 239 14.37 3.38 -8.72
C ALA A 239 13.38 3.88 -9.79
N VAL A 240 12.98 5.16 -9.75
CA VAL A 240 12.11 5.79 -10.78
C VAL A 240 12.87 6.69 -11.76
N ARG A 241 14.18 6.84 -11.54
CA ARG A 241 15.09 7.64 -12.37
C ARG A 241 15.73 6.81 -13.47
N LYS A 242 15.94 7.42 -14.63
CA LYS A 242 16.65 6.81 -15.77
C LYS A 242 18.15 6.70 -15.49
N HIS A 243 18.69 7.67 -14.74
CA HIS A 243 20.10 7.78 -14.41
C HIS A 243 20.28 8.01 -12.91
N SER A 244 20.28 6.91 -12.16
CA SER A 244 20.67 6.92 -10.75
C SER A 244 22.20 6.78 -10.61
N ALA A 245 22.80 7.65 -9.80
CA ALA A 245 24.19 7.51 -9.35
C ALA A 245 24.31 6.68 -8.05
N SER A 246 23.19 6.36 -7.39
CA SER A 246 23.19 5.52 -6.19
C SER A 246 23.52 4.06 -6.59
N PRO A 247 24.44 3.39 -5.88
CA PRO A 247 24.69 1.97 -6.13
C PRO A 247 23.46 1.14 -5.76
N LYS A 248 23.25 0.05 -6.50
CA LYS A 248 22.32 -1.02 -6.10
C LYS A 248 22.87 -1.74 -4.86
N VAL A 249 21.99 -2.09 -3.93
CA VAL A 249 22.28 -3.01 -2.80
C VAL A 249 21.68 -4.40 -3.01
N THR A 250 20.72 -4.52 -3.91
CA THR A 250 20.30 -5.79 -4.50
C THR A 250 20.23 -5.66 -6.01
N SER A 251 20.67 -6.71 -6.70
CA SER A 251 20.56 -6.92 -8.14
C SER A 251 20.78 -8.41 -8.41
N CYS A 252 20.47 -8.87 -9.61
CA CYS A 252 20.81 -10.23 -10.03
C CYS A 252 22.31 -10.53 -9.91
N ASP A 253 23.19 -9.60 -10.27
CA ASP A 253 24.66 -9.76 -10.15
C ASP A 253 25.12 -9.89 -8.69
N ILE A 254 24.48 -9.13 -7.78
CA ILE A 254 24.77 -9.16 -6.33
C ILE A 254 24.31 -10.48 -5.71
N PHE A 255 23.21 -11.06 -6.17
CA PHE A 255 22.74 -12.36 -5.70
C PHE A 255 23.51 -13.52 -6.36
N GLU A 256 23.88 -13.41 -7.64
CA GLU A 256 24.61 -14.46 -8.34
C GLU A 256 26.06 -14.58 -7.85
N SER A 257 26.76 -13.45 -7.63
CA SER A 257 28.11 -13.46 -7.05
C SER A 257 28.14 -14.02 -5.63
N ALA A 258 27.05 -13.88 -4.88
CA ALA A 258 26.89 -14.44 -3.54
C ALA A 258 26.51 -15.94 -3.51
N LYS A 259 26.16 -16.58 -4.64
CA LYS A 259 25.59 -17.94 -4.68
C LYS A 259 26.50 -19.08 -4.18
N GLN A 260 27.77 -18.79 -3.91
CA GLN A 260 28.75 -19.72 -3.32
C GLN A 260 29.12 -19.36 -1.87
N GLY A 261 28.53 -18.30 -1.32
CA GLY A 261 28.74 -17.82 0.04
C GLY A 261 27.95 -18.63 1.08
N GLU A 262 27.53 -17.95 2.13
CA GLU A 262 26.89 -18.56 3.30
C GLU A 262 25.48 -19.10 3.03
N ALA A 263 24.94 -19.89 3.98
CA ALA A 263 23.66 -20.58 3.79
C ALA A 263 22.52 -19.65 3.33
N TRP A 264 22.42 -18.47 3.93
CA TRP A 264 21.43 -17.45 3.58
C TRP A 264 21.64 -16.88 2.17
N ASP A 265 22.87 -16.73 1.67
CA ASP A 265 23.15 -16.25 0.32
C ASP A 265 22.80 -17.31 -0.74
N ARG A 266 22.96 -18.60 -0.40
CA ARG A 266 22.56 -19.73 -1.26
C ARG A 266 21.05 -19.87 -1.38
N GLU A 267 20.31 -19.73 -0.27
CA GLU A 267 18.83 -19.73 -0.31
C GLU A 267 18.27 -18.45 -0.97
N GLN A 268 18.91 -17.31 -0.75
CA GLN A 268 18.60 -16.06 -1.46
C GLN A 268 18.81 -16.20 -2.98
N TRP A 269 19.90 -16.82 -3.43
CA TRP A 269 20.12 -17.08 -4.86
C TRP A 269 19.05 -18.03 -5.41
N LYS A 270 18.78 -19.17 -4.76
CA LYS A 270 17.70 -20.09 -5.16
C LYS A 270 16.36 -19.37 -5.34
N ALA A 271 16.05 -18.42 -4.46
CA ALA A 271 14.82 -17.63 -4.53
C ALA A 271 14.73 -16.72 -5.77
N VAL A 272 15.82 -16.03 -6.12
CA VAL A 272 15.82 -15.07 -7.24
C VAL A 272 16.30 -15.66 -8.57
N ALA A 273 16.88 -16.85 -8.58
CA ALA A 273 17.49 -17.46 -9.77
C ALA A 273 16.50 -17.51 -10.95
N GLY A 274 15.24 -17.87 -10.70
CA GLY A 274 14.20 -17.91 -11.75
C GLY A 274 13.54 -16.56 -12.10
N LEU A 275 13.97 -15.46 -11.46
CA LEU A 275 13.70 -14.07 -11.86
C LEU A 275 14.90 -13.46 -12.61
N CYS A 276 16.12 -13.95 -12.33
CA CYS A 276 17.38 -13.39 -12.81
C CYS A 276 18.03 -14.14 -13.99
N SER A 277 17.84 -15.45 -14.08
CA SER A 277 18.42 -16.28 -15.14
C SER A 277 17.60 -16.13 -16.42
N ASP A 278 18.25 -16.27 -17.58
CA ASP A 278 17.54 -16.48 -18.84
C ASP A 278 16.77 -17.82 -18.78
N PRO A 279 15.43 -17.83 -18.93
CA PRO A 279 14.64 -19.06 -18.93
C PRO A 279 15.05 -20.06 -20.02
N ALA A 280 15.72 -19.63 -21.09
CA ALA A 280 16.26 -20.53 -22.11
C ALA A 280 17.43 -21.39 -21.59
N LEU A 281 18.03 -21.05 -20.44
CA LEU A 281 19.11 -21.80 -19.80
C LEU A 281 18.64 -22.75 -18.70
N ASP A 282 17.44 -22.56 -18.14
CA ASP A 282 16.83 -23.48 -17.17
C ASP A 282 15.70 -24.28 -17.81
N LEU A 283 16.07 -25.41 -18.40
CA LEU A 283 15.21 -26.36 -19.10
C LEU A 283 14.11 -27.00 -18.22
N ASN A 284 14.05 -26.68 -16.93
CA ASN A 284 13.08 -27.25 -15.97
C ASN A 284 11.97 -26.27 -15.57
N LEU A 285 12.01 -25.01 -16.01
CA LEU A 285 10.97 -24.04 -15.69
C LEU A 285 9.68 -24.33 -16.47
N PRO A 286 8.49 -24.18 -15.84
CA PRO A 286 7.22 -24.25 -16.55
C PRO A 286 7.13 -23.21 -17.68
N GLU A 287 6.36 -23.55 -18.72
CA GLU A 287 6.05 -22.63 -19.81
C GLU A 287 5.38 -21.36 -19.27
N ALA A 288 5.89 -20.21 -19.69
CA ALA A 288 5.37 -18.91 -19.29
C ALA A 288 4.00 -18.67 -19.98
N GLY A 289 3.06 -18.07 -19.26
CA GLY A 289 1.75 -17.74 -19.82
C GLY A 289 1.73 -16.49 -20.70
N ALA A 290 0.54 -16.12 -21.16
CA ALA A 290 0.35 -14.99 -22.06
C ALA A 290 0.60 -13.64 -21.35
N ASP A 291 0.31 -13.56 -20.05
CA ASP A 291 0.50 -12.35 -19.23
C ASP A 291 1.86 -12.34 -18.51
N ALA A 292 2.85 -13.08 -19.02
CA ALA A 292 4.19 -13.17 -18.44
C ALA A 292 5.01 -11.87 -18.60
N MET A 293 5.74 -11.48 -17.56
CA MET A 293 6.74 -10.41 -17.64
C MET A 293 7.98 -10.86 -18.43
N SER A 294 8.58 -9.92 -19.18
CA SER A 294 9.84 -10.16 -19.90
C SER A 294 11.00 -10.47 -18.93
N VAL A 295 12.03 -11.19 -19.39
CA VAL A 295 13.21 -11.54 -18.57
C VAL A 295 13.88 -10.29 -17.98
N GLN A 296 14.03 -9.23 -18.78
CA GLN A 296 14.59 -7.96 -18.32
C GLN A 296 13.71 -7.28 -17.25
N SER A 297 12.39 -7.42 -17.36
CA SER A 297 11.45 -6.94 -16.33
C SER A 297 11.54 -7.77 -15.04
N LEU A 298 11.64 -9.10 -15.14
CA LEU A 298 11.79 -9.99 -13.97
C LEU A 298 13.09 -9.69 -13.22
N ALA A 299 14.21 -9.52 -13.94
CA ALA A 299 15.50 -9.20 -13.36
C ALA A 299 15.50 -7.84 -12.63
N SER A 300 14.85 -6.81 -13.18
CA SER A 300 14.75 -5.50 -12.50
C SER A 300 13.75 -5.49 -11.33
N MET A 301 12.89 -6.50 -11.18
CA MET A 301 12.01 -6.59 -10.00
C MET A 301 12.77 -6.89 -8.70
N VAL A 302 14.01 -7.40 -8.76
CA VAL A 302 14.87 -7.63 -7.58
C VAL A 302 15.93 -6.54 -7.37
N ASP A 303 15.92 -5.48 -8.18
CA ASP A 303 16.80 -4.32 -8.00
C ASP A 303 16.31 -3.43 -6.85
N ALA A 304 17.23 -3.06 -5.95
CA ALA A 304 16.97 -2.08 -4.89
C ALA A 304 18.18 -1.17 -4.61
N TRP A 305 17.88 0.04 -4.15
CA TRP A 305 18.83 1.12 -3.84
C TRP A 305 18.57 1.65 -2.43
N ILE A 306 19.58 2.21 -1.74
CA ILE A 306 19.36 2.89 -0.46
C ILE A 306 18.92 4.33 -0.71
N SER A 307 17.89 4.78 0.03
CA SER A 307 17.51 6.20 0.08
C SER A 307 18.65 7.03 0.65
N GLU A 308 19.05 8.12 -0.01
CA GLU A 308 20.32 8.83 0.27
C GLU A 308 20.53 9.17 1.76
N GLY A 309 19.53 9.79 2.40
CA GLY A 309 19.56 10.11 3.84
C GLY A 309 19.69 8.91 4.78
N PHE A 310 19.35 7.70 4.33
CA PHE A 310 19.42 6.45 5.11
C PHE A 310 20.69 5.62 4.85
N SER A 311 21.59 6.07 3.97
CA SER A 311 22.90 5.47 3.70
C SER A 311 23.69 5.14 4.99
N ASN A 312 23.78 6.09 5.92
CA ASN A 312 24.45 5.93 7.21
C ASN A 312 23.74 4.95 8.18
N ASN A 313 22.44 4.73 8.02
CA ASN A 313 21.72 3.70 8.78
C ASN A 313 22.00 2.32 8.17
N TYR A 314 21.93 2.19 6.84
CA TYR A 314 22.26 0.95 6.14
C TYR A 314 23.69 0.47 6.48
N ALA A 315 24.70 1.32 6.26
CA ALA A 315 26.12 0.97 6.46
C ALA A 315 26.52 0.65 7.91
N ARG A 316 25.69 1.02 8.90
CA ARG A 316 25.88 0.74 10.33
C ARG A 316 25.12 -0.50 10.81
N LEU A 317 24.00 -0.82 10.17
CA LEU A 317 23.10 -1.90 10.58
C LEU A 317 23.38 -3.19 9.81
N TYR A 318 23.56 -3.10 8.49
CA TYR A 318 23.88 -4.24 7.64
C TYR A 318 25.33 -4.67 7.82
N ARG A 319 25.56 -5.98 7.92
CA ARG A 319 26.89 -6.60 7.95
C ARG A 319 26.95 -7.60 6.82
N ASP A 320 27.99 -7.49 5.99
CA ASP A 320 28.20 -8.38 4.83
C ASP A 320 26.97 -8.46 3.90
N GLY A 321 26.24 -7.34 3.80
CA GLY A 321 25.00 -7.22 3.02
C GLY A 321 23.74 -7.80 3.68
N TRP A 322 23.76 -8.16 4.97
CA TRP A 322 22.61 -8.76 5.68
C TRP A 322 22.25 -8.09 7.02
N LEU A 323 20.99 -8.27 7.43
CA LEU A 323 20.54 -8.14 8.82
C LEU A 323 20.22 -9.52 9.42
N GLU A 324 20.57 -9.73 10.69
CA GLU A 324 20.23 -10.97 11.43
C GLU A 324 18.71 -11.07 11.68
N GLU A 325 18.12 -10.01 12.25
CA GLU A 325 16.71 -9.92 12.65
C GLU A 325 16.19 -8.51 12.34
N ALA A 326 15.07 -8.40 11.60
CA ALA A 326 14.46 -7.12 11.26
C ALA A 326 12.97 -7.25 10.92
N PHE A 327 12.20 -6.18 11.16
CA PHE A 327 10.89 -6.03 10.53
C PHE A 327 11.06 -5.63 9.07
N VAL A 328 10.20 -6.15 8.19
CA VAL A 328 10.14 -5.73 6.78
C VAL A 328 8.75 -5.18 6.51
N ASN A 329 8.70 -4.05 5.81
CA ASN A 329 7.49 -3.35 5.43
C ASN A 329 7.60 -2.89 3.97
N PHE A 330 6.46 -2.65 3.32
CA PHE A 330 6.39 -2.17 1.95
C PHE A 330 5.31 -1.10 1.79
N ILE A 331 5.57 -0.12 0.91
CA ILE A 331 4.68 1.01 0.66
C ILE A 331 4.92 1.64 -0.72
N GLY A 332 3.84 2.12 -1.34
CA GLY A 332 3.87 2.84 -2.63
C GLY A 332 3.24 4.22 -2.49
N SER A 333 3.92 5.16 -1.84
CA SER A 333 3.41 6.53 -1.66
C SER A 333 3.90 7.52 -2.72
N SER A 334 3.00 8.41 -3.13
CA SER A 334 3.33 9.71 -3.71
C SER A 334 4.14 10.54 -2.70
N PRO A 335 4.93 11.55 -3.13
CA PRO A 335 5.30 12.67 -2.26
C PRO A 335 4.08 13.29 -1.56
N SER A 336 4.40 14.07 -0.52
CA SER A 336 3.51 14.74 0.42
C SER A 336 2.80 13.82 1.43
N GLN A 337 1.98 14.43 2.27
CA GLN A 337 1.39 13.87 3.50
C GLN A 337 0.21 12.95 3.19
N THR A 338 0.41 12.00 2.28
CA THR A 338 -0.56 10.94 2.01
C THR A 338 -0.89 10.20 3.31
N LYS A 339 -2.17 9.84 3.47
CA LYS A 339 -2.68 9.08 4.61
C LYS A 339 -1.79 7.86 4.92
N TRP A 340 -1.38 7.14 3.88
CA TRP A 340 -0.51 5.96 3.97
C TRP A 340 0.88 6.24 4.54
N ALA A 341 1.52 7.36 4.16
CA ALA A 341 2.82 7.76 4.72
C ALA A 341 2.72 8.07 6.23
N GLN A 342 1.62 8.71 6.66
CA GLN A 342 1.35 9.01 8.08
C GLN A 342 1.04 7.76 8.90
N ILE A 343 0.27 6.81 8.34
CA ILE A 343 0.00 5.52 8.99
C ILE A 343 1.32 4.73 9.14
N ASN A 344 2.12 4.61 8.07
CA ASN A 344 3.38 3.88 8.13
C ASN A 344 4.44 4.57 9.03
N GLU A 345 4.35 5.88 9.23
CA GLU A 345 5.13 6.56 10.28
C GLU A 345 4.78 6.05 11.69
N GLN A 346 3.52 5.69 11.97
CA GLN A 346 3.15 5.08 13.24
C GLN A 346 3.69 3.65 13.38
N LEU A 347 3.77 2.88 12.29
CA LEU A 347 4.50 1.60 12.27
C LEU A 347 5.96 1.82 12.66
N ILE A 348 6.68 2.68 11.91
CA ILE A 348 8.10 3.00 12.15
C ILE A 348 8.31 3.49 13.58
N ARG A 349 7.43 4.35 14.09
CA ARG A 349 7.44 4.88 15.47
C ARG A 349 7.27 3.79 16.52
N SER A 350 6.28 2.90 16.34
CA SER A 350 6.01 1.81 17.28
C SER A 350 7.19 0.84 17.39
N VAL A 351 7.83 0.48 16.27
CA VAL A 351 9.07 -0.32 16.27
C VAL A 351 10.18 0.41 17.03
N HIS A 352 10.32 1.72 16.83
CA HIS A 352 11.34 2.50 17.54
C HIS A 352 11.09 2.63 19.06
N LEU A 353 9.85 2.45 19.54
CA LEU A 353 9.50 2.46 20.97
C LEU A 353 9.58 1.06 21.62
N PHE A 354 9.17 0.01 20.92
CA PHE A 354 8.88 -1.30 21.52
C PHE A 354 9.83 -2.44 21.12
N SER A 355 10.69 -2.21 20.13
CA SER A 355 11.67 -3.19 19.65
C SER A 355 13.11 -2.75 19.95
N THR A 356 14.02 -3.71 20.02
CA THR A 356 15.47 -3.51 19.91
C THR A 356 15.98 -3.53 18.45
N ARG A 357 15.22 -4.16 17.54
CA ARG A 357 15.59 -4.49 16.15
C ARG A 357 15.28 -3.35 15.15
N PRO A 358 15.90 -3.36 13.95
CA PRO A 358 15.59 -2.43 12.87
C PRO A 358 14.28 -2.75 12.12
N ILE A 359 13.80 -1.76 11.37
CA ILE A 359 12.76 -1.90 10.35
C ILE A 359 13.32 -1.50 8.99
N VAL A 360 13.09 -2.35 8.00
CA VAL A 360 13.41 -2.12 6.59
C VAL A 360 12.12 -1.78 5.87
N VAL A 361 12.01 -0.55 5.36
CA VAL A 361 10.87 -0.11 4.54
C VAL A 361 11.30 -0.15 3.08
N ILE A 362 10.62 -0.98 2.29
CA ILE A 362 10.80 -1.05 0.84
C ILE A 362 9.78 -0.12 0.17
N HIS A 363 10.29 0.97 -0.36
CA HIS A 363 9.53 2.05 -0.97
C HIS A 363 9.45 1.85 -2.49
N PHE A 364 8.24 1.62 -2.99
CA PHE A 364 7.92 1.43 -4.41
C PHE A 364 7.30 2.69 -5.05
N GLY A 365 7.21 3.78 -4.28
CA GLY A 365 6.68 5.07 -4.73
C GLY A 365 7.77 6.03 -5.21
N MET A 366 7.36 7.24 -5.60
CA MET A 366 8.26 8.22 -6.22
C MET A 366 9.20 8.91 -5.21
N VAL A 367 8.78 9.21 -3.97
CA VAL A 367 9.54 10.08 -3.05
C VAL A 367 9.47 9.58 -1.60
N THR A 368 10.60 9.61 -0.87
CA THR A 368 10.63 9.32 0.57
C THR A 368 9.95 10.44 1.38
N PRO A 369 8.99 10.14 2.28
CA PRO A 369 8.38 11.14 3.16
C PRO A 369 9.41 11.91 3.99
N ARG A 370 9.23 13.23 4.12
CA ARG A 370 10.20 14.14 4.78
C ARG A 370 10.20 14.00 6.30
N GLU A 371 9.11 13.50 6.85
CA GLU A 371 8.88 13.22 8.27
C GLU A 371 9.69 12.01 8.78
N TRP A 372 10.22 11.20 7.86
CA TRP A 372 11.11 10.07 8.13
C TRP A 372 12.57 10.55 8.22
N ASP A 373 12.92 11.25 9.30
CA ASP A 373 14.30 11.68 9.58
C ASP A 373 15.14 10.50 10.14
N PRO A 374 16.31 10.16 9.56
CA PRO A 374 17.20 9.12 10.09
C PRO A 374 17.73 9.40 11.51
N LYS A 375 17.72 10.66 11.99
CA LYS A 375 18.08 11.02 13.37
C LYS A 375 16.94 10.71 14.35
N LYS A 376 15.69 10.92 13.92
CA LYS A 376 14.46 10.56 14.63
C LYS A 376 14.26 9.04 14.65
N TYR A 377 14.65 8.37 13.57
CA TYR A 377 14.52 6.93 13.35
C TYR A 377 15.87 6.24 13.04
N PRO A 378 16.80 6.14 14.03
CA PRO A 378 18.14 5.60 13.83
C PRO A 378 18.20 4.08 13.58
N ARG A 379 17.06 3.40 13.49
CA ARG A 379 16.93 1.97 13.15
C ARG A 379 15.97 1.71 11.98
N LEU A 380 15.52 2.77 11.31
CA LEU A 380 14.87 2.70 10.01
C LEU A 380 15.95 2.60 8.92
N VAL A 381 15.76 1.68 7.98
CA VAL A 381 16.42 1.67 6.68
C VAL A 381 15.35 1.79 5.61
N VAL A 382 15.48 2.78 4.73
CA VAL A 382 14.60 2.93 3.56
C VAL A 382 15.36 2.46 2.33
N MET A 383 14.85 1.41 1.69
CA MET A 383 15.28 0.99 0.36
C MET A 383 14.23 1.43 -0.65
N HIS A 384 14.66 1.77 -1.85
CA HIS A 384 13.80 2.03 -3.00
C HIS A 384 13.90 0.87 -3.98
N ALA A 385 12.78 0.47 -4.56
CA ALA A 385 12.72 -0.55 -5.61
C ALA A 385 11.70 -0.15 -6.68
N ALA A 386 11.90 -0.59 -7.93
CA ALA A 386 11.08 -0.13 -9.04
C ALA A 386 9.62 -0.61 -8.89
N PRO A 387 8.61 0.20 -9.21
CA PRO A 387 7.22 -0.27 -9.29
C PRO A 387 7.06 -1.33 -10.40
N PHE A 388 5.96 -2.09 -10.36
CA PHE A 388 5.69 -3.07 -11.42
C PHE A 388 5.58 -2.40 -12.81
N PRO A 389 6.14 -2.99 -13.88
CA PRO A 389 6.00 -2.47 -15.24
C PRO A 389 4.53 -2.40 -15.65
N THR A 390 4.08 -1.22 -16.05
CA THR A 390 2.66 -0.95 -16.34
C THR A 390 2.11 -1.79 -17.48
N THR A 391 2.98 -2.27 -18.39
CA THR A 391 2.65 -3.16 -19.51
C THR A 391 2.04 -4.49 -19.09
N VAL A 392 2.22 -4.92 -17.83
CA VAL A 392 1.67 -6.17 -17.29
C VAL A 392 1.02 -5.87 -15.94
N PHE A 393 -0.31 -5.88 -15.89
CA PHE A 393 -1.03 -5.57 -14.65
C PHE A 393 -0.73 -6.60 -13.56
N ARG A 394 -0.36 -6.10 -12.38
CA ARG A 394 -0.19 -6.84 -11.13
C ARG A 394 -0.69 -5.95 -9.99
N ARG A 395 -1.32 -6.54 -8.97
CA ARG A 395 -1.72 -5.79 -7.78
C ARG A 395 -0.51 -5.28 -7.00
N PHE A 396 -0.72 -4.24 -6.19
CA PHE A 396 0.34 -3.62 -5.41
C PHE A 396 0.78 -4.49 -4.23
N ASP A 397 -0.14 -5.23 -3.62
CA ASP A 397 0.09 -6.15 -2.50
C ASP A 397 1.18 -7.21 -2.77
N LEU A 398 1.28 -7.71 -4.00
CA LEU A 398 2.37 -8.62 -4.46
C LEU A 398 3.79 -8.05 -4.26
N ASN A 399 3.95 -6.74 -4.03
CA ASN A 399 5.24 -6.17 -3.62
C ASN A 399 5.70 -6.64 -2.23
N LYS A 400 4.81 -7.23 -1.41
CA LYS A 400 5.16 -7.95 -0.18
C LYS A 400 6.15 -9.09 -0.45
N PHE A 401 5.89 -9.93 -1.45
CA PHE A 401 6.82 -10.98 -1.86
C PHE A 401 8.16 -10.39 -2.33
N ARG A 402 8.16 -9.22 -2.98
CA ARG A 402 9.38 -8.52 -3.37
C ARG A 402 10.14 -7.97 -2.15
N SER A 403 9.44 -7.39 -1.16
CA SER A 403 10.10 -6.86 0.04
C SER A 403 10.75 -7.95 0.88
N LEU A 404 10.09 -9.10 1.03
CA LEU A 404 10.66 -10.30 1.66
C LEU A 404 12.00 -10.72 1.02
N LEU A 405 12.09 -10.66 -0.32
CA LEU A 405 13.28 -11.08 -1.08
C LEU A 405 14.41 -10.05 -1.09
N ILE A 406 14.11 -8.75 -1.19
CA ILE A 406 15.16 -7.73 -1.39
C ILE A 406 15.64 -7.06 -0.10
N ALA A 407 14.95 -7.26 1.03
CA ALA A 407 15.37 -6.68 2.30
C ALA A 407 16.68 -7.30 2.86
N ARG A 408 17.12 -8.47 2.37
CA ARG A 408 18.30 -9.24 2.85
C ARG A 408 18.33 -9.38 4.38
N VAL A 409 17.30 -10.04 4.92
CA VAL A 409 17.11 -10.29 6.35
C VAL A 409 17.09 -11.81 6.62
N LYS A 410 17.89 -12.30 7.58
CA LYS A 410 18.03 -13.73 7.89
C LYS A 410 16.84 -14.29 8.69
N THR A 411 16.23 -13.47 9.55
CA THR A 411 14.97 -13.76 10.26
C THR A 411 14.08 -12.52 10.22
N GLY A 412 12.90 -12.62 9.62
CA GLY A 412 12.03 -11.47 9.40
C GLY A 412 10.61 -11.64 9.92
N ILE A 413 9.97 -10.48 10.14
CA ILE A 413 8.55 -10.33 10.46
C ILE A 413 8.00 -9.28 9.49
N GLN A 414 6.97 -9.65 8.73
CA GLN A 414 6.42 -8.84 7.65
C GLN A 414 5.24 -8.04 8.18
N LEU A 415 5.34 -6.72 8.09
CA LEU A 415 4.34 -5.81 8.62
C LEU A 415 3.81 -4.89 7.54
N ASP A 416 2.49 -4.85 7.43
CA ASP A 416 1.79 -4.05 6.43
C ASP A 416 1.71 -2.58 6.86
N SER A 417 1.50 -1.69 5.88
CA SER A 417 1.60 -0.24 6.12
C SER A 417 0.58 0.28 7.13
N ASP A 418 -0.54 -0.43 7.35
CA ASP A 418 -1.55 -0.17 8.38
C ASP A 418 -1.45 -1.13 9.58
N GLN A 419 -0.23 -1.39 10.03
CA GLN A 419 0.04 -2.03 11.31
C GLN A 419 0.78 -1.10 12.29
N PHE A 420 0.74 -1.44 13.58
CA PHE A 420 1.74 -0.99 14.54
C PHE A 420 2.14 -2.15 15.46
N VAL A 421 3.36 -2.13 15.97
CA VAL A 421 3.83 -3.13 16.94
C VAL A 421 3.56 -2.67 18.38
N ALA A 422 3.65 -3.60 19.32
CA ALA A 422 3.44 -3.40 20.75
C ALA A 422 4.63 -3.98 21.56
N PRO A 423 4.73 -3.69 22.87
CA PRO A 423 5.78 -4.24 23.73
C PRO A 423 5.90 -5.77 23.64
N ARG A 424 7.14 -6.28 23.77
CA ARG A 424 7.51 -7.71 23.65
C ARG A 424 7.45 -8.33 22.25
N VAL A 425 7.14 -7.56 21.20
CA VAL A 425 7.16 -8.02 19.79
C VAL A 425 8.46 -8.74 19.37
N ASP A 426 9.61 -8.38 19.96
CA ASP A 426 10.92 -9.01 19.67
C ASP A 426 10.96 -10.53 19.93
N GLU A 427 10.05 -11.05 20.77
CA GLU A 427 9.98 -12.49 21.07
C GLU A 427 9.60 -13.33 19.84
N LEU A 428 8.89 -12.74 18.87
CA LEU A 428 8.58 -13.37 17.58
C LEU A 428 9.83 -13.73 16.77
N PHE A 429 10.96 -12.99 16.89
CA PHE A 429 12.19 -13.36 16.18
C PHE A 429 12.83 -14.63 16.74
N GLY A 430 12.76 -14.84 18.06
CA GLY A 430 13.23 -16.07 18.70
C GLY A 430 12.43 -17.28 18.22
N ARG A 431 11.10 -17.16 18.30
CA ARG A 431 10.18 -18.22 17.86
C ARG A 431 10.27 -18.47 16.35
N ALA A 432 10.41 -17.43 15.53
CA ALA A 432 10.63 -17.60 14.08
C ALA A 432 11.92 -18.38 13.76
N ARG A 433 13.01 -18.18 14.53
CA ARG A 433 14.25 -18.98 14.38
C ARG A 433 14.13 -20.42 14.87
N GLU A 434 13.34 -20.65 15.92
CA GLU A 434 13.07 -22.00 16.44
C GLU A 434 12.16 -22.81 15.50
N GLU A 435 11.21 -22.15 14.85
CA GLU A 435 10.19 -22.80 14.03
C GLU A 435 10.52 -22.85 12.53
N GLY A 436 11.30 -21.91 11.98
CA GLY A 436 11.68 -21.84 10.57
C GLY A 436 13.09 -22.38 10.30
N SER A 437 13.18 -23.59 9.74
CA SER A 437 14.41 -24.37 9.56
C SER A 437 14.56 -24.89 8.12
N GLU A 438 15.71 -25.49 7.79
CA GLU A 438 15.88 -26.27 6.54
C GLU A 438 14.84 -27.39 6.41
N THR A 439 14.39 -27.96 7.54
CA THR A 439 13.32 -28.97 7.64
C THR A 439 11.89 -28.39 7.63
N TYR A 440 11.75 -27.07 7.71
CA TYR A 440 10.49 -26.35 7.52
C TYR A 440 10.74 -25.04 6.73
N PRO A 441 11.08 -25.13 5.43
CA PRO A 441 11.54 -24.01 4.59
C PRO A 441 10.36 -23.17 4.06
N LEU A 442 9.41 -22.83 4.93
CA LEU A 442 8.16 -22.16 4.60
C LEU A 442 7.90 -21.02 5.58
N PRO A 443 7.26 -19.92 5.14
CA PRO A 443 6.81 -18.88 6.06
C PRO A 443 5.74 -19.44 7.00
N ILE A 444 5.60 -18.82 8.18
CA ILE A 444 4.56 -19.17 9.15
C ILE A 444 3.62 -17.97 9.29
N LEU A 445 2.35 -18.19 8.97
CA LEU A 445 1.29 -17.18 8.99
C LEU A 445 0.54 -17.20 10.34
N PRO A 446 0.01 -16.08 10.84
CA PRO A 446 -0.92 -16.06 11.96
C PRO A 446 -2.33 -16.49 11.52
N VAL A 447 -3.07 -17.20 12.39
CA VAL A 447 -4.47 -17.61 12.15
C VAL A 447 -5.33 -16.43 11.69
N HIS A 448 -6.11 -16.59 10.61
CA HIS A 448 -7.09 -15.58 10.22
C HIS A 448 -8.39 -15.69 11.05
N PHE A 449 -9.00 -14.55 11.36
CA PHE A 449 -10.02 -14.41 12.40
C PHE A 449 -11.42 -14.94 12.04
N LEU A 450 -11.73 -15.02 10.75
CA LEU A 450 -13.07 -15.30 10.23
C LEU A 450 -13.66 -16.60 10.81
N LYS A 451 -14.95 -16.57 11.18
CA LYS A 451 -15.70 -17.75 11.66
C LYS A 451 -15.99 -18.70 10.50
N ASN A 452 -16.19 -19.99 10.77
CA ASN A 452 -16.54 -20.98 9.74
C ASN A 452 -17.85 -20.68 8.98
N GLU A 453 -18.71 -19.81 9.52
CA GLU A 453 -19.96 -19.32 8.92
C GLU A 453 -19.76 -18.06 8.06
N GLU A 454 -18.70 -17.30 8.34
CA GLU A 454 -18.28 -16.08 7.62
C GLU A 454 -17.18 -16.38 6.59
N LEU A 455 -16.57 -17.57 6.68
CA LEU A 455 -15.58 -18.09 5.75
C LEU A 455 -16.26 -18.59 4.48
N PRO A 456 -16.00 -17.99 3.31
CA PRO A 456 -16.49 -18.50 2.03
C PRO A 456 -15.83 -19.82 1.58
N MET A 457 -14.90 -20.36 2.38
CA MET A 457 -14.22 -21.64 2.17
C MET A 457 -15.20 -22.82 2.09
N TYR A 458 -16.37 -22.71 2.73
CA TYR A 458 -17.44 -23.68 2.55
C TYR A 458 -18.32 -23.23 1.37
N PRO A 459 -18.27 -23.91 0.22
CA PRO A 459 -19.23 -23.66 -0.83
C PRO A 459 -20.63 -24.04 -0.31
N GLY A 460 -21.41 -23.02 0.05
CA GLY A 460 -22.86 -23.14 0.09
C GLY A 460 -23.40 -23.54 -1.29
N PRO A 461 -24.71 -23.80 -1.44
CA PRO A 461 -25.30 -24.31 -2.69
C PRO A 461 -25.10 -23.46 -3.95
N GLN A 462 -24.49 -22.27 -3.83
CA GLN A 462 -24.28 -21.27 -4.89
C GLN A 462 -22.79 -21.03 -5.24
N GLY A 463 -21.85 -21.70 -4.54
CA GLY A 463 -20.40 -21.52 -4.69
C GLY A 463 -19.80 -20.48 -3.72
N GLY A 464 -18.48 -20.53 -3.53
CA GLY A 464 -17.75 -19.60 -2.66
C GLY A 464 -17.53 -18.21 -3.30
N VAL A 465 -17.48 -17.17 -2.47
CA VAL A 465 -17.22 -15.78 -2.85
C VAL A 465 -16.12 -15.22 -1.95
N THR A 466 -14.97 -14.84 -2.51
CA THR A 466 -13.81 -14.29 -1.78
C THR A 466 -14.15 -13.17 -0.81
N MET A 467 -13.22 -12.92 0.11
CA MET A 467 -13.12 -11.67 0.88
C MET A 467 -13.17 -10.41 -0.02
N SER A 468 -12.75 -10.50 -1.28
CA SER A 468 -12.79 -9.43 -2.29
C SER A 468 -14.07 -9.42 -3.16
N GLY A 469 -15.09 -10.22 -2.85
CA GLY A 469 -16.39 -10.24 -3.55
C GLY A 469 -16.43 -10.98 -4.89
N GLY A 470 -15.29 -11.45 -5.41
CA GLY A 470 -15.20 -12.29 -6.61
C GLY A 470 -15.39 -13.79 -6.33
N LYS A 471 -15.71 -14.59 -7.35
CA LYS A 471 -15.73 -16.06 -7.22
C LYS A 471 -14.31 -16.63 -7.34
N SER A 472 -13.63 -16.90 -6.23
CA SER A 472 -12.36 -17.63 -6.28
C SER A 472 -12.62 -19.12 -6.45
N HIS A 473 -12.52 -19.55 -7.70
CA HIS A 473 -12.41 -20.95 -8.09
C HIS A 473 -11.17 -21.65 -7.51
N VAL A 474 -10.28 -20.90 -6.84
CA VAL A 474 -9.11 -21.47 -6.17
C VAL A 474 -9.48 -22.19 -4.87
N PHE A 475 -10.51 -21.75 -4.14
CA PHE A 475 -11.00 -22.52 -2.99
C PHE A 475 -11.67 -23.84 -3.44
N ASP A 476 -12.38 -23.83 -4.57
CA ASP A 476 -12.98 -25.04 -5.17
C ASP A 476 -11.91 -26.11 -5.53
N ARG A 477 -10.62 -25.73 -5.67
CA ARG A 477 -9.47 -26.65 -5.88
C ARG A 477 -9.17 -27.49 -4.64
N TYR A 478 -9.33 -26.95 -3.44
CA TYR A 478 -8.93 -27.62 -2.18
C TYR A 478 -10.10 -28.04 -1.30
N CYS A 479 -11.25 -27.35 -1.36
CA CYS A 479 -12.42 -27.59 -0.52
C CYS A 479 -13.64 -28.00 -1.35
N ARG A 480 -14.08 -29.26 -1.25
CA ARG A 480 -15.19 -29.81 -2.03
C ARG A 480 -16.21 -30.52 -1.16
N LYS A 481 -17.47 -30.06 -1.19
CA LYS A 481 -18.60 -30.60 -0.38
C LYS A 481 -18.25 -30.72 1.11
N GLY A 482 -17.59 -29.71 1.68
CA GLY A 482 -17.17 -29.68 3.09
C GLY A 482 -15.96 -30.56 3.44
N LYS A 483 -15.34 -31.25 2.47
CA LYS A 483 -14.04 -31.91 2.65
C LYS A 483 -12.95 -31.03 2.06
N CYS A 484 -12.03 -30.57 2.89
CA CYS A 484 -10.86 -29.81 2.47
C CYS A 484 -9.59 -30.66 2.54
N SER A 485 -8.68 -30.49 1.57
CA SER A 485 -7.33 -31.07 1.57
C SER A 485 -6.24 -30.07 1.97
N VAL A 486 -6.63 -28.89 2.47
CA VAL A 486 -5.71 -27.86 2.98
C VAL A 486 -5.03 -28.31 4.26
N THR A 487 -3.75 -27.98 4.43
CA THR A 487 -2.92 -28.47 5.55
C THR A 487 -2.93 -27.55 6.78
N THR A 488 -3.39 -26.30 6.63
CA THR A 488 -3.55 -25.30 7.69
C THR A 488 -4.86 -24.52 7.51
N ARG A 489 -5.38 -23.90 8.58
CA ARG A 489 -6.44 -22.88 8.47
C ARG A 489 -5.89 -21.69 7.68
N TRP A 490 -6.78 -20.93 7.02
CA TRP A 490 -6.41 -19.63 6.44
C TRP A 490 -5.67 -18.74 7.44
N GLY A 491 -4.59 -18.10 7.00
CA GLY A 491 -3.76 -17.19 7.78
C GLY A 491 -3.67 -15.81 7.14
N HIS A 492 -3.40 -14.79 7.96
CA HIS A 492 -3.21 -13.41 7.47
C HIS A 492 -1.89 -13.30 6.69
N ALA A 493 -1.82 -12.38 5.73
CA ALA A 493 -0.62 -12.07 4.94
C ALA A 493 0.54 -11.37 5.71
N HIS A 494 0.73 -11.67 7.01
CA HIS A 494 1.79 -11.12 7.86
C HIS A 494 2.79 -12.21 8.27
N PRO A 495 3.55 -12.83 7.33
CA PRO A 495 4.45 -13.94 7.64
C PRO A 495 5.58 -13.57 8.59
N THR A 496 5.98 -14.52 9.44
CA THR A 496 7.37 -14.62 9.91
C THR A 496 8.14 -15.63 9.07
N TRP A 497 9.44 -15.43 8.87
CA TRP A 497 10.30 -16.38 8.17
C TRP A 497 11.73 -16.34 8.67
N THR A 498 12.48 -17.40 8.36
CA THR A 498 13.94 -17.37 8.25
C THR A 498 14.34 -17.47 6.78
N PHE A 499 15.62 -17.23 6.47
CA PHE A 499 16.14 -17.28 5.08
C PHE A 499 15.82 -18.60 4.35
N TRP A 500 15.61 -19.70 5.08
CA TRP A 500 15.18 -21.00 4.55
C TRP A 500 13.86 -20.94 3.76
N ALA A 501 13.00 -19.96 4.01
CA ALA A 501 11.74 -19.76 3.29
C ALA A 501 11.84 -18.79 2.09
N LEU A 502 13.00 -18.17 1.84
CA LEU A 502 13.17 -17.31 0.66
C LEU A 502 12.93 -18.09 -0.66
N PRO A 503 13.40 -19.34 -0.85
CA PRO A 503 13.10 -20.13 -2.06
C PRO A 503 11.60 -20.31 -2.31
N PHE A 504 10.79 -20.45 -1.26
CA PHE A 504 9.32 -20.47 -1.36
C PHE A 504 8.78 -19.14 -1.90
N VAL A 505 9.15 -18.03 -1.26
CA VAL A 505 8.71 -16.67 -1.64
C VAL A 505 9.10 -16.37 -3.10
N GLY A 506 10.35 -16.68 -3.46
CA GLY A 506 10.86 -16.54 -4.82
C GLY A 506 10.10 -17.38 -5.83
N THR A 507 9.83 -18.65 -5.51
CA THR A 507 9.08 -19.57 -6.40
C THR A 507 7.66 -19.10 -6.67
N TRP A 508 6.93 -18.65 -5.63
CA TRP A 508 5.54 -18.22 -5.78
C TRP A 508 5.39 -16.85 -6.44
N LEU A 509 6.29 -15.90 -6.14
CA LEU A 509 6.37 -14.65 -6.90
C LEU A 509 6.70 -14.93 -8.37
N ARG A 510 7.70 -15.76 -8.65
CA ARG A 510 8.12 -16.16 -10.00
C ARG A 510 6.97 -16.79 -10.78
N ARG A 511 6.24 -17.75 -10.18
CA ARG A 511 5.03 -18.37 -10.78
C ARG A 511 4.00 -17.31 -11.18
N HIS A 512 3.72 -16.32 -10.32
CA HIS A 512 2.76 -15.25 -10.63
C HIS A 512 3.30 -14.24 -11.68
N LEU A 513 4.57 -13.86 -11.64
CA LEU A 513 5.12 -12.90 -12.61
C LEU A 513 5.31 -13.51 -14.01
N ARG A 514 5.52 -14.83 -14.11
CA ARG A 514 5.60 -15.59 -15.38
C ARG A 514 4.27 -16.17 -15.88
N ASP A 515 3.14 -15.87 -15.22
CA ASP A 515 1.82 -16.38 -15.61
C ASP A 515 1.75 -17.92 -15.69
N GLU A 516 2.40 -18.61 -14.76
CA GLU A 516 2.54 -20.07 -14.78
C GLU A 516 1.29 -20.80 -14.29
N THR A 517 1.17 -22.06 -14.71
CA THR A 517 0.06 -22.96 -14.37
C THR A 517 0.45 -23.91 -13.24
N LEU A 518 -0.40 -24.03 -12.21
CA LEU A 518 -0.41 -25.18 -11.31
C LEU A 518 -1.14 -26.35 -11.99
N PRO A 519 -0.58 -27.58 -11.99
CA PRO A 519 -1.19 -28.72 -12.65
C PRO A 519 -2.55 -29.08 -12.04
N ALA A 520 -3.40 -29.77 -12.82
CA ALA A 520 -4.67 -30.29 -12.32
C ALA A 520 -4.46 -31.26 -11.15
N VAL A 521 -5.27 -31.11 -10.09
CA VAL A 521 -5.32 -32.05 -8.95
C VAL A 521 -6.33 -33.17 -9.22
N SER A 522 -6.24 -34.26 -8.45
CA SER A 522 -7.04 -35.47 -8.67
C SER A 522 -8.55 -35.26 -8.47
N GLY A 523 -9.25 -34.88 -9.54
CA GLY A 523 -10.67 -34.55 -9.52
C GLY A 523 -11.13 -33.94 -10.85
N PRO A 524 -12.29 -33.24 -10.86
CA PRO A 524 -12.75 -32.45 -12.00
C PRO A 524 -12.20 -31.01 -11.96
N GLN A 525 -11.24 -30.72 -11.08
CA GLN A 525 -10.63 -29.39 -10.95
C GLN A 525 -9.56 -29.24 -12.03
N THR A 526 -9.61 -28.11 -12.74
CA THR A 526 -8.66 -27.83 -13.82
C THR A 526 -7.28 -27.48 -13.27
N GLU A 527 -6.35 -27.35 -14.21
CA GLU A 527 -5.23 -26.42 -14.11
C GLU A 527 -5.66 -25.04 -13.59
N LEU A 528 -4.74 -24.36 -12.91
CA LEU A 528 -4.94 -23.03 -12.33
C LEU A 528 -3.78 -22.11 -12.71
N ARG A 529 -4.05 -21.00 -13.42
CA ARG A 529 -3.07 -19.93 -13.65
C ARG A 529 -2.82 -19.18 -12.33
N VAL A 530 -1.56 -19.04 -11.94
CA VAL A 530 -1.18 -18.39 -10.66
C VAL A 530 -1.50 -16.89 -10.68
N THR A 531 -1.63 -16.27 -11.84
CA THR A 531 -2.12 -14.90 -12.04
C THR A 531 -3.58 -14.67 -11.69
N SER A 532 -4.41 -15.72 -11.61
CA SER A 532 -5.79 -15.60 -11.11
C SER A 532 -5.89 -15.70 -9.59
N ILE A 533 -4.74 -15.72 -8.89
CA ILE A 533 -4.62 -15.60 -7.43
C ILE A 533 -4.24 -14.15 -7.15
N ASP A 534 -5.22 -13.25 -7.26
CA ASP A 534 -4.94 -11.83 -7.53
C ASP A 534 -4.50 -11.00 -6.32
N VAL A 535 -4.41 -11.59 -5.12
CA VAL A 535 -3.90 -10.97 -3.89
C VAL A 535 -2.80 -11.81 -3.24
N ASP A 536 -1.92 -11.13 -2.50
CA ASP A 536 -0.79 -11.71 -1.79
C ASP A 536 -1.19 -12.69 -0.67
N GLU A 537 -2.30 -12.43 0.04
CA GLU A 537 -2.82 -13.33 1.07
C GLU A 537 -3.21 -14.69 0.49
N ASP A 538 -4.03 -14.68 -0.57
CA ASP A 538 -4.40 -15.90 -1.27
C ASP A 538 -3.12 -16.61 -1.73
N LEU A 539 -2.17 -15.90 -2.36
CA LEU A 539 -0.92 -16.48 -2.86
C LEU A 539 -0.06 -17.12 -1.75
N LEU A 540 0.03 -16.51 -0.57
CA LEU A 540 0.73 -17.07 0.59
C LEU A 540 0.04 -18.33 1.12
N ASN A 541 -1.28 -18.31 1.28
CA ASN A 541 -2.06 -19.45 1.80
C ASN A 541 -2.03 -20.63 0.83
N ILE A 542 -2.37 -20.38 -0.44
CA ILE A 542 -2.37 -21.38 -1.51
C ILE A 542 -0.99 -21.99 -1.70
N GLY A 543 0.05 -21.15 -1.69
CA GLY A 543 1.42 -21.63 -1.76
C GLY A 543 1.77 -22.53 -0.59
N THR A 544 1.42 -22.12 0.63
CA THR A 544 1.66 -22.92 1.84
C THR A 544 0.96 -24.28 1.79
N TRP A 545 -0.24 -24.38 1.19
CA TRP A 545 -0.96 -25.65 1.07
C TRP A 545 -0.39 -26.58 -0.01
N GLU A 546 -0.06 -26.07 -1.20
CA GLU A 546 0.56 -26.86 -2.28
C GLU A 546 1.93 -27.40 -1.84
N GLU A 547 2.73 -26.59 -1.13
CA GLU A 547 4.02 -26.98 -0.55
C GLU A 547 3.88 -27.69 0.84
N ARG A 548 2.64 -28.02 1.26
CA ARG A 548 2.27 -28.84 2.45
C ARG A 548 2.74 -28.32 3.82
N GLY A 549 2.79 -27.01 4.00
CA GLY A 549 3.06 -26.36 5.29
C GLY A 549 2.05 -26.75 6.37
N GLN A 550 2.50 -26.82 7.62
CA GLN A 550 1.78 -27.40 8.77
C GLN A 550 1.85 -26.54 10.04
N LYS A 551 2.69 -25.51 10.06
CA LYS A 551 2.85 -24.59 11.19
C LYS A 551 1.99 -23.35 10.99
N GLN A 552 1.44 -22.82 12.09
CA GLN A 552 0.64 -21.61 12.10
C GLN A 552 0.71 -20.93 13.47
N TRP A 553 0.87 -19.62 13.51
CA TRP A 553 0.84 -18.87 14.77
C TRP A 553 -0.59 -18.64 15.25
N CYS A 554 -0.76 -18.48 16.57
CA CYS A 554 -1.93 -17.81 17.11
C CYS A 554 -1.94 -16.35 16.64
N LYS A 555 -3.04 -15.62 16.87
CA LYS A 555 -3.26 -14.31 16.28
C LYS A 555 -2.42 -13.23 16.96
N TYR A 556 -1.18 -13.04 16.52
CA TYR A 556 -0.30 -11.98 17.02
C TYR A 556 -0.60 -10.57 16.48
N ASP A 557 -1.53 -10.51 15.54
CA ASP A 557 -1.96 -9.33 14.79
C ASP A 557 -3.47 -9.13 15.00
N VAL A 558 -3.82 -8.46 16.10
CA VAL A 558 -5.22 -8.24 16.47
C VAL A 558 -5.94 -7.42 15.39
N MET A 559 -7.23 -7.69 15.18
CA MET A 559 -7.92 -7.39 13.91
C MET A 559 -8.01 -5.90 13.62
N ASP A 560 -8.30 -5.14 14.67
CA ASP A 560 -8.56 -3.71 14.66
C ASP A 560 -7.82 -3.07 15.85
N PRO A 561 -7.35 -1.82 15.77
CA PRO A 561 -6.65 -1.16 16.87
C PRO A 561 -7.48 -1.08 18.17
N SER A 562 -8.80 -1.19 18.09
CA SER A 562 -9.68 -1.23 19.25
C SER A 562 -9.65 -2.55 20.02
N ASP A 563 -9.12 -3.65 19.48
CA ASP A 563 -8.87 -4.88 20.25
C ASP A 563 -7.85 -4.64 21.38
N PHE A 564 -6.88 -3.74 21.17
CA PHE A 564 -5.96 -3.30 22.23
C PHE A 564 -6.67 -2.64 23.42
N LYS A 565 -7.95 -2.25 23.30
CA LYS A 565 -8.77 -1.82 24.45
C LYS A 565 -8.98 -2.95 25.46
N ILE A 566 -8.83 -4.22 25.09
CA ILE A 566 -8.78 -5.35 26.03
C ILE A 566 -7.52 -5.20 26.90
N LEU A 567 -6.33 -5.18 26.28
CA LEU A 567 -5.04 -4.99 26.97
C LEU A 567 -4.95 -3.67 27.76
N LEU A 568 -5.62 -2.61 27.30
CA LEU A 568 -5.62 -1.29 27.93
C LEU A 568 -6.73 -1.10 28.99
N HIS A 569 -7.82 -1.87 29.02
CA HIS A 569 -8.92 -1.65 29.98
C HIS A 569 -9.23 -2.82 30.92
N GLU A 570 -8.77 -4.04 30.62
CA GLU A 570 -8.96 -5.16 31.52
C GLU A 570 -8.30 -4.87 32.88
N ARG A 571 -8.98 -5.27 33.96
CA ARG A 571 -8.37 -5.22 35.30
C ARG A 571 -7.48 -6.44 35.45
N VAL A 572 -6.27 -6.26 35.98
CA VAL A 572 -5.41 -7.37 36.39
C VAL A 572 -5.59 -7.56 37.90
N PRO A 573 -5.94 -8.76 38.40
CA PRO A 573 -6.35 -9.96 37.64
C PRO A 573 -7.76 -9.83 37.02
N PRO A 574 -8.03 -10.54 35.90
CA PRO A 574 -9.34 -10.52 35.23
C PRO A 574 -10.43 -11.16 36.09
N ARG A 575 -11.69 -10.81 35.81
CA ARG A 575 -12.85 -11.22 36.64
C ARG A 575 -13.25 -12.68 36.49
N SER A 576 -13.02 -13.30 35.33
CA SER A 576 -13.34 -14.71 35.09
C SER A 576 -12.55 -15.27 33.90
N CYS A 577 -12.11 -16.51 34.04
CA CYS A 577 -11.31 -17.28 33.08
C CYS A 577 -12.15 -18.29 32.27
N ASN A 578 -13.44 -17.98 32.09
CA ASN A 578 -14.45 -18.86 31.47
C ASN A 578 -15.19 -18.16 30.31
N GLN A 579 -14.54 -17.23 29.63
CA GLN A 579 -15.10 -16.59 28.43
C GLN A 579 -14.87 -17.49 27.20
N PRO A 580 -15.65 -17.32 26.10
CA PRO A 580 -15.31 -17.93 24.82
C PRO A 580 -13.86 -17.59 24.39
N PRO A 581 -13.20 -18.45 23.58
CA PRO A 581 -11.94 -18.06 22.96
C PRO A 581 -12.18 -16.85 22.02
N PRO A 582 -11.24 -15.89 21.96
CA PRO A 582 -11.43 -14.68 21.17
C PRO A 582 -11.52 -14.96 19.67
N ILE A 583 -10.82 -15.99 19.18
CA ILE A 583 -11.05 -16.57 17.86
C ILE A 583 -11.83 -17.88 18.01
N GLY A 584 -12.95 -17.95 17.29
CA GLY A 584 -13.86 -19.08 17.32
C GLY A 584 -13.19 -20.41 16.99
N ALA A 585 -13.63 -21.45 17.71
CA ALA A 585 -13.20 -22.82 17.49
C ALA A 585 -13.50 -23.29 16.06
N ASP A 586 -12.54 -23.99 15.47
CA ASP A 586 -12.69 -24.71 14.21
C ASP A 586 -12.43 -26.20 14.44
N ALA A 587 -13.32 -27.06 13.93
CA ALA A 587 -13.28 -28.50 14.22
C ALA A 587 -12.07 -29.24 13.60
N ILE A 588 -11.37 -28.65 12.63
CA ILE A 588 -10.26 -29.27 11.92
C ILE A 588 -8.93 -28.88 12.58
N PHE A 589 -8.62 -27.59 12.57
CA PHE A 589 -7.31 -27.05 12.94
C PHE A 589 -7.27 -26.66 14.42
N HIS A 590 -8.22 -25.85 14.88
CA HIS A 590 -8.18 -25.18 16.20
C HIS A 590 -9.46 -25.42 17.01
N PRO A 591 -9.73 -26.66 17.50
CA PRO A 591 -10.99 -27.03 18.14
C PRO A 591 -11.20 -26.37 19.52
N ALA A 592 -10.13 -25.82 20.12
CA ALA A 592 -10.18 -25.01 21.33
C ALA A 592 -10.50 -23.52 21.09
N GLY A 593 -10.52 -23.09 19.82
CA GLY A 593 -10.26 -21.70 19.42
C GLY A 593 -8.76 -21.41 19.36
N ALA A 594 -8.42 -20.16 19.04
CA ALA A 594 -7.04 -19.65 19.06
C ALA A 594 -6.91 -18.45 20.02
N ALA A 595 -5.70 -18.23 20.54
CA ALA A 595 -5.39 -17.07 21.36
C ALA A 595 -5.19 -15.80 20.51
N LEU A 596 -5.49 -14.64 21.10
CA LEU A 596 -4.89 -13.37 20.67
C LEU A 596 -3.53 -13.23 21.35
N VAL A 597 -2.57 -12.63 20.66
CA VAL A 597 -1.30 -12.21 21.24
C VAL A 597 -1.08 -10.75 20.84
N PHE A 598 -0.97 -9.86 21.82
CA PHE A 598 -0.93 -8.42 21.58
C PHE A 598 0.48 -7.92 21.18
N TYR A 599 1.04 -8.46 20.10
CA TYR A 599 2.32 -8.02 19.55
C TYR A 599 2.19 -6.99 18.42
N THR A 600 1.12 -7.07 17.62
CA THR A 600 0.82 -6.09 16.57
C THR A 600 -0.68 -5.80 16.48
N ALA A 601 -1.04 -4.61 16.01
CA ALA A 601 -2.37 -4.29 15.50
C ALA A 601 -2.36 -4.40 13.97
N HIS A 602 -3.47 -4.82 13.40
CA HIS A 602 -3.79 -4.63 11.99
C HIS A 602 -4.90 -3.60 11.82
N HIS A 603 -5.20 -3.21 10.58
CA HIS A 603 -6.22 -2.23 10.21
C HIS A 603 -6.07 -0.88 10.92
N ALA A 604 -4.83 -0.46 11.17
CA ALA A 604 -4.44 0.78 11.84
C ALA A 604 -4.62 2.03 10.95
N VAL A 605 -5.67 2.05 10.13
CA VAL A 605 -5.93 3.00 9.04
C VAL A 605 -6.28 4.42 9.50
N ASP A 606 -6.08 4.78 10.76
CA ASP A 606 -6.08 6.17 11.26
C ASP A 606 -4.78 6.42 12.05
N PRO A 607 -3.90 7.33 11.59
CA PRO A 607 -2.62 7.58 12.25
C PRO A 607 -2.77 8.28 13.61
N ASN A 608 -3.85 9.01 13.86
CA ASN A 608 -4.10 9.70 15.13
C ASN A 608 -4.59 8.72 16.21
N ILE A 609 -5.49 7.80 15.83
CA ILE A 609 -5.92 6.70 16.71
C ILE A 609 -4.72 5.81 17.04
N SER A 610 -3.91 5.46 16.04
CA SER A 610 -2.70 4.67 16.20
C SER A 610 -1.67 5.34 17.11
N ALA A 611 -1.38 6.63 16.91
CA ALA A 611 -0.49 7.40 17.78
C ALA A 611 -0.98 7.40 19.24
N SER A 612 -2.28 7.61 19.47
CA SER A 612 -2.92 7.60 20.79
C SER A 612 -2.85 6.23 21.49
N LEU A 613 -2.96 5.14 20.74
CA LEU A 613 -2.83 3.78 21.29
C LEU A 613 -1.37 3.43 21.60
N ILE A 614 -0.43 3.77 20.72
CA ILE A 614 1.02 3.64 20.93
C ILE A 614 1.43 4.40 22.21
N ASP A 615 0.94 5.62 22.41
CA ASP A 615 1.22 6.42 23.61
C ASP A 615 0.69 5.76 24.89
N GLN A 616 -0.50 5.18 24.84
CA GLN A 616 -1.09 4.46 25.98
C GLN A 616 -0.34 3.16 26.30
N LEU A 617 0.15 2.44 25.28
CA LEU A 617 0.97 1.24 25.43
C LEU A 617 2.32 1.56 26.07
N ASP A 618 3.02 2.58 25.58
CA ASP A 618 4.33 3.02 26.12
C ASP A 618 4.22 3.48 27.58
N ASN A 619 3.22 4.31 27.89
CA ASN A 619 2.97 4.76 29.26
C ASN A 619 2.63 3.61 30.23
N ARG A 620 1.90 2.59 29.78
CA ARG A 620 1.58 1.40 30.62
C ARG A 620 2.74 0.43 30.75
N PHE A 621 3.50 0.23 29.68
CA PHE A 621 4.68 -0.63 29.70
C PHE A 621 5.75 -0.08 30.66
N ARG A 622 6.11 1.21 30.50
CA ARG A 622 7.10 1.87 31.38
C ARG A 622 6.67 1.98 32.84
N SER A 623 5.37 1.95 33.14
CA SER A 623 4.85 1.96 34.51
C SER A 623 4.55 0.58 35.10
N GLY A 624 4.87 -0.51 34.38
CA GLY A 624 4.62 -1.88 34.84
C GLY A 624 3.13 -2.25 34.95
N LYS A 625 2.26 -1.56 34.20
CA LYS A 625 0.78 -1.67 34.25
C LYS A 625 0.16 -2.28 32.99
N LEU A 626 0.99 -2.77 32.08
CA LEU A 626 0.53 -3.53 30.92
C LEU A 626 0.35 -5.00 31.34
N PRO A 627 -0.79 -5.66 31.03
CA PRO A 627 -0.92 -7.09 31.20
C PRO A 627 0.09 -7.88 30.32
N PRO A 628 0.27 -9.18 30.58
CA PRO A 628 0.94 -10.07 29.64
C PRO A 628 0.31 -10.07 28.23
N PRO A 629 1.06 -10.42 27.17
CA PRO A 629 0.60 -10.23 25.79
C PRO A 629 -0.35 -11.32 25.29
N VAL A 630 -0.34 -12.54 25.85
CA VAL A 630 -1.18 -13.65 25.38
C VAL A 630 -2.53 -13.61 26.08
N PHE A 631 -3.64 -13.59 25.32
CA PHE A 631 -5.00 -13.57 25.85
C PHE A 631 -5.87 -14.71 25.27
N PHE A 632 -6.50 -15.48 26.17
CA PHE A 632 -7.35 -16.61 25.81
C PHE A 632 -8.41 -16.87 26.89
N LYS A 633 -9.65 -17.16 26.47
CA LYS A 633 -10.80 -17.52 27.34
C LYS A 633 -11.05 -16.56 28.54
N GLY A 634 -10.61 -15.30 28.44
CA GLY A 634 -10.74 -14.27 29.48
C GLY A 634 -9.53 -14.10 30.40
N CYS A 635 -8.47 -14.89 30.22
CA CYS A 635 -7.23 -14.81 31.00
C CYS A 635 -6.08 -14.19 30.19
N PHE A 636 -5.09 -13.63 30.88
CA PHE A 636 -3.78 -13.29 30.31
C PHE A 636 -2.70 -14.28 30.76
N TYR A 637 -1.80 -14.64 29.84
CA TYR A 637 -0.69 -15.58 30.07
C TYR A 637 0.65 -14.93 29.74
N GLN A 638 1.69 -15.30 30.48
CA GLN A 638 3.02 -14.71 30.35
C GLN A 638 3.65 -14.94 28.97
N ASP A 639 3.39 -16.10 28.38
CA ASP A 639 4.01 -16.62 27.17
C ASP A 639 3.20 -17.85 26.68
N GLY A 640 3.65 -18.48 25.59
CA GLY A 640 3.03 -19.69 25.03
C GLY A 640 3.09 -20.92 25.94
N ALA A 641 4.13 -21.07 26.77
CA ALA A 641 4.27 -22.22 27.67
C ALA A 641 3.27 -22.13 28.83
N ALA A 642 3.10 -20.93 29.40
CA ALA A 642 2.07 -20.64 30.40
C ALA A 642 0.65 -20.87 29.85
N LEU A 643 0.39 -20.54 28.58
CA LEU A 643 -0.88 -20.90 27.93
C LEU A 643 -1.02 -22.42 27.77
N GLN A 644 -0.03 -23.10 27.20
CA GLN A 644 -0.10 -24.54 26.92
C GLN A 644 -0.25 -25.39 28.19
N GLN A 645 0.31 -24.93 29.32
CA GLN A 645 0.14 -25.56 30.63
C GLN A 645 -1.31 -25.50 31.13
N ALA A 646 -2.02 -24.39 30.88
CA ALA A 646 -3.42 -24.21 31.26
C ALA A 646 -4.40 -24.80 30.22
N HIS A 647 -4.01 -24.77 28.95
CA HIS A 647 -4.81 -25.12 27.78
C HIS A 647 -4.01 -25.98 26.79
N PRO A 648 -3.71 -27.25 27.13
CA PRO A 648 -3.05 -28.18 26.21
C PRO A 648 -3.90 -28.56 24.99
N ASP A 649 -5.15 -28.07 24.93
CA ASP A 649 -6.07 -28.13 23.78
C ASP A 649 -5.74 -27.09 22.70
N VAL A 650 -4.93 -26.07 22.98
CA VAL A 650 -4.43 -25.11 21.99
C VAL A 650 -3.36 -25.76 21.10
N ARG A 651 -3.43 -25.47 19.80
CA ARG A 651 -2.55 -26.05 18.76
C ARG A 651 -1.77 -25.04 17.93
N CYS A 652 -2.14 -23.76 17.98
CA CYS A 652 -1.41 -22.70 17.29
C CYS A 652 -0.14 -22.34 18.06
N LEU A 653 0.91 -21.95 17.34
CA LEU A 653 2.20 -21.57 17.91
C LEU A 653 2.14 -20.16 18.52
N ILE A 654 2.87 -19.94 19.60
CA ILE A 654 3.12 -18.63 20.22
C ILE A 654 4.64 -18.48 20.39
#